data_AF-A0A8T9SEX3-F1
#
_entry.id   AF-A0A8T9SEX3-F1
#
_cell.length_a   1.000
_cell.length_b   1.000
_cell.length_c   1.000
_cell.angle_alpha   90.00
_cell.angle_beta   90.00
_cell.angle_gamma   90.00
#
_symmetry.space_group_name_H-M   'P 1'
#
loop_
_entity.id
_entity.type
_entity.pdbx_description
1 polymer ?
#
loop_
_entity_poly.entity_id
_entity_poly.type
_entity_poly.pdbx_seq_one_letter_code
_entity_poly.pdbx_strand_id
1 'polypeptide(L)'
;MTLLGGSLGASAQTTYYWRGSASNRWNDAGNWNTQTGGGGSTRTNPATNDVLVFDGTINANFPSPLIVTYGNGGNAAFSETIGRMRVVNGANIVIAGPTNGNDGSIINVAGGTASPNADDFFVEGGSSITFAASGQTANRFLHIKIGTGKKGLVTGNIAFDCGNVSRLLATDAAGLTFSGSGSTTTVANLTGNPFGTTGANTVVGSSGSQLADFSDVVPAGSVRYVNGANFKQRSGIAPFGTGTTAVTTFASGTKYIYYSGTFSDVGQTYGNLEFAGTVTTTVAGSQRLTIANDLTATSGTANLNVTGTGATGGVFIGGDLKAFGGVLNFVPATASELTVLGSALLTSNVSYTPTVSGNVLLNDAVIVTSSGALTFNGAASNVKFGANVSNDGALSFSQGAASTVTFAGTSAQAIQGSASMAFGNNTLFEINNTAGLTVGRAFTVRRGLVLTAGLIYTDRAAGTLLTLASGATVTGGSNASHVSGYLARQAPATVVAGAPLSLLYPVGKNNIYRPFTLNVNTQNSSSTVNYIGEIMDTAPAQVVSAPLDHVSFKRYVRLAPDVALGSFSGTVTLSFAADDFVTDPALASFVMAKSDAPTGPWSSIGRSANSGSASNGSLTSASFITFGTNSNFSLASTVASVGFPGTNPLPVQLTRFAASTKGNGIALDWATAMEKNSAYFEVQRSTDSETFRAIEKVQALGTSTTTHTYTTLDRAPLAGLNYYRLRQVDADGKESYSSVVSARWSAVAAVELYPNPSSDKVYLNGLDGTVRFRVLNEMGKTLMTGETTGAAGVSVQALPAGMYLLELVTEGGRTVQRFARQ
;
A
#
# COMPACT_ATOMS: atom_id res chain seq x y z
N MET A 1 -19.57 50.27 71.81
CA MET A 1 -18.84 48.99 71.65
C MET A 1 -19.88 47.88 71.63
N THR A 2 -19.92 47.17 70.51
CA THR A 2 -20.67 45.97 70.11
C THR A 2 -20.70 44.89 71.22
N LEU A 3 -21.69 43.99 71.36
CA LEU A 3 -22.13 42.98 70.39
C LEU A 3 -23.54 42.42 70.69
N LEU A 4 -24.30 42.22 69.60
CA LEU A 4 -25.40 41.27 69.45
C LEU A 4 -24.86 39.82 69.44
N GLY A 5 -25.65 38.87 69.94
CA GLY A 5 -25.32 37.45 69.89
C GLY A 5 -26.57 36.56 70.02
N GLY A 6 -27.48 36.65 69.06
CA GLY A 6 -28.53 35.64 68.87
C GLY A 6 -28.04 34.54 67.94
N SER A 7 -27.74 33.35 68.48
CA SER A 7 -27.52 32.16 67.67
C SER A 7 -28.88 31.57 67.25
N LEU A 8 -29.26 31.79 65.99
CA LEU A 8 -30.30 30.98 65.34
C LEU A 8 -29.73 29.57 65.16
N GLY A 9 -30.33 28.59 65.85
CA GLY A 9 -29.95 27.18 65.74
C GLY A 9 -30.20 26.65 64.34
N ALA A 10 -29.17 26.06 63.73
CA ALA A 10 -29.34 25.25 62.54
C ALA A 10 -30.17 24.01 62.91
N SER A 11 -31.36 23.88 62.33
CA SER A 11 -32.19 22.67 62.45
C SER A 11 -31.39 21.43 62.02
N ALA A 12 -31.48 20.34 62.79
CA ALA A 12 -30.86 19.07 62.44
C ALA A 12 -31.50 18.49 61.16
N GLN A 13 -30.68 17.92 60.28
CA GLN A 13 -31.15 17.26 59.07
C GLN A 13 -32.04 16.05 59.43
N THR A 14 -33.28 16.05 58.95
CA THR A 14 -34.24 14.95 59.21
C THR A 14 -34.46 14.14 57.94
N THR A 15 -34.47 12.81 58.06
CA THR A 15 -34.76 11.89 56.94
C THR A 15 -36.19 11.38 57.03
N TYR A 16 -36.91 11.45 55.92
CA TYR A 16 -38.27 10.95 55.77
C TYR A 16 -38.34 9.93 54.62
N TYR A 17 -39.01 8.81 54.88
CA TYR A 17 -39.27 7.72 53.94
C TYR A 17 -40.70 7.82 53.41
N TRP A 18 -40.88 7.57 52.11
CA TRP A 18 -42.20 7.53 51.49
C TRP A 18 -43.00 6.29 51.93
N ARG A 19 -44.25 6.48 52.34
CA ARG A 19 -45.18 5.41 52.73
C ARG A 19 -46.43 5.31 51.84
N GLY A 20 -46.92 6.43 51.30
CA GLY A 20 -48.09 6.47 50.40
C GLY A 20 -49.44 6.07 51.03
N SER A 21 -49.58 6.17 52.36
CA SER A 21 -50.78 5.68 53.08
C SER A 21 -51.97 6.65 53.12
N ALA A 22 -51.79 7.93 52.76
CA ALA A 22 -52.85 8.93 52.80
C ALA A 22 -53.37 9.32 51.41
N SER A 23 -52.48 9.37 50.42
CA SER A 23 -52.79 9.65 49.01
C SER A 23 -51.56 9.32 48.14
N ASN A 24 -51.64 9.60 46.84
CA ASN A 24 -50.48 9.61 45.94
C ASN A 24 -49.83 11.00 45.80
N ARG A 25 -50.16 11.99 46.64
CA ARG A 25 -49.66 13.38 46.51
C ARG A 25 -48.36 13.60 47.28
N TRP A 26 -47.40 14.27 46.64
CA TRP A 26 -46.10 14.56 47.25
C TRP A 26 -46.19 15.41 48.53
N ASN A 27 -47.03 16.44 48.52
CA ASN A 27 -47.12 17.44 49.59
C ASN A 27 -48.00 17.01 50.79
N ASP A 28 -48.60 15.83 50.73
CA ASP A 28 -49.41 15.32 51.85
C ASP A 28 -48.47 14.80 52.95
N ALA A 29 -48.45 15.48 54.10
CA ALA A 29 -47.59 15.17 55.25
C ALA A 29 -47.69 13.71 55.73
N GLY A 30 -48.86 13.07 55.56
CA GLY A 30 -49.10 11.68 55.93
C GLY A 30 -48.41 10.65 55.03
N ASN A 31 -47.81 11.07 53.91
CA ASN A 31 -47.07 10.18 53.01
C ASN A 31 -45.59 10.05 53.37
N TRP A 32 -45.08 10.83 54.33
CA TRP A 32 -43.67 10.92 54.71
C TRP A 32 -43.48 10.66 56.20
N ASN A 33 -42.59 9.72 56.55
CA ASN A 33 -42.36 9.27 57.93
C ASN A 33 -40.88 9.15 58.27
N THR A 34 -40.47 9.43 59.51
CA THR A 34 -39.04 9.35 59.91
C THR A 34 -38.48 7.94 60.03
N GLN A 35 -39.32 6.91 60.05
CA GLN A 35 -38.91 5.50 60.08
C GLN A 35 -39.43 4.73 58.87
N THR A 36 -38.72 3.65 58.58
CA THR A 36 -39.09 2.66 57.56
C THR A 36 -40.42 1.98 57.95
N GLY A 37 -41.28 1.65 56.97
CA GLY A 37 -42.54 0.92 57.18
C GLY A 37 -43.70 1.76 57.70
N GLY A 38 -43.51 3.08 57.84
CA GLY A 38 -44.55 4.00 58.27
C GLY A 38 -44.64 4.26 59.78
N GLY A 39 -43.62 3.83 60.55
CA GLY A 39 -43.42 4.26 61.93
C GLY A 39 -42.86 5.69 62.04
N GLY A 40 -42.77 6.22 63.26
CA GLY A 40 -42.17 7.54 63.52
C GLY A 40 -43.07 8.74 63.22
N SER A 41 -42.47 9.93 63.14
CA SER A 41 -43.16 11.21 62.99
C SER A 41 -43.48 11.52 61.53
N THR A 42 -44.66 12.09 61.27
CA THR A 42 -45.05 12.57 59.94
C THR A 42 -44.35 13.89 59.61
N ARG A 43 -44.14 14.15 58.31
CA ARG A 43 -43.51 15.39 57.83
C ARG A 43 -44.52 16.55 57.77
N THR A 44 -44.88 17.10 58.92
CA THR A 44 -45.87 18.19 59.01
C THR A 44 -45.31 19.58 58.70
N ASN A 45 -43.99 19.77 58.84
CA ASN A 45 -43.31 21.04 58.56
C ASN A 45 -42.15 20.82 57.58
N PRO A 46 -42.39 20.92 56.27
CA PRO A 46 -41.35 20.83 55.24
C PRO A 46 -40.18 21.79 55.51
N ALA A 47 -38.96 21.26 55.56
CA ALA A 47 -37.74 22.04 55.76
C ALA A 47 -36.76 21.91 54.58
N THR A 48 -36.00 22.99 54.33
CA THR A 48 -35.04 23.09 53.22
C THR A 48 -33.85 22.13 53.32
N ASN A 49 -33.64 21.51 54.48
CA ASN A 49 -32.57 20.54 54.75
C ASN A 49 -33.08 19.09 54.85
N ASP A 50 -34.37 18.82 54.61
CA ASP A 50 -34.96 17.48 54.68
C ASP A 50 -34.32 16.51 53.67
N VAL A 51 -34.16 15.24 54.07
CA VAL A 51 -33.76 14.14 53.20
C VAL A 51 -34.99 13.29 52.90
N LEU A 52 -35.41 13.24 51.64
CA LEU A 52 -36.57 12.49 51.21
C LEU A 52 -36.13 11.21 50.49
N VAL A 53 -36.61 10.06 50.96
CA VAL A 53 -36.15 8.73 50.50
C VAL A 53 -37.32 7.90 49.99
N PHE A 54 -37.20 7.44 48.75
CA PHE A 54 -37.98 6.33 48.21
C PHE A 54 -37.15 5.06 48.31
N ASP A 55 -37.66 4.06 49.00
CA ASP A 55 -36.95 2.80 49.24
C ASP A 55 -37.85 1.62 48.89
N GLY A 56 -37.41 0.81 47.92
CA GLY A 56 -38.19 -0.30 47.37
C GLY A 56 -38.36 -1.49 48.34
N THR A 57 -37.52 -1.61 49.37
CA THR A 57 -37.58 -2.74 50.33
C THR A 57 -38.60 -2.53 51.44
N ILE A 58 -39.01 -1.28 51.65
CA ILE A 58 -39.67 -0.85 52.88
C ILE A 58 -41.20 -1.07 52.85
N ASN A 59 -41.81 -1.35 51.69
CA ASN A 59 -43.27 -1.31 51.58
C ASN A 59 -43.84 -2.50 50.80
N ALA A 60 -44.50 -3.43 51.51
CA ALA A 60 -45.29 -4.51 50.92
C ALA A 60 -46.49 -4.02 50.07
N ASN A 61 -46.85 -2.73 50.18
CA ASN A 61 -47.87 -2.04 49.39
C ASN A 61 -47.29 -1.00 48.42
N PHE A 62 -46.02 -1.09 48.01
CA PHE A 62 -45.52 -0.33 46.85
C PHE A 62 -46.02 -1.01 45.57
N PRO A 63 -47.05 -0.50 44.87
CA PRO A 63 -47.23 -0.89 43.48
C PRO A 63 -45.94 -0.51 42.74
N SER A 64 -45.45 -1.39 41.88
CA SER A 64 -44.34 -1.09 40.97
C SER A 64 -44.94 -0.94 39.57
N PRO A 65 -45.03 0.28 39.00
CA PRO A 65 -44.47 1.53 39.52
C PRO A 65 -45.33 2.24 40.59
N LEU A 66 -44.66 2.92 41.53
CA LEU A 66 -45.30 3.83 42.48
C LEU A 66 -45.60 5.15 41.78
N ILE A 67 -46.87 5.51 41.64
CA ILE A 67 -47.26 6.78 41.04
C ILE A 67 -47.31 7.85 42.13
N VAL A 68 -46.49 8.88 41.98
CA VAL A 68 -46.47 10.09 42.81
C VAL A 68 -46.96 11.25 41.97
N THR A 69 -47.99 11.94 42.44
CA THR A 69 -48.56 13.13 41.82
C THR A 69 -48.13 14.40 42.55
N TYR A 70 -47.92 15.47 41.80
CA TYR A 70 -47.64 16.79 42.34
C TYR A 70 -48.85 17.71 42.20
N GLY A 71 -49.25 18.40 43.28
CA GLY A 71 -50.25 19.47 43.24
C GLY A 71 -51.24 19.47 44.42
N ASN A 72 -51.74 20.67 44.77
CA ASN A 72 -52.60 20.90 45.94
C ASN A 72 -54.11 20.73 45.65
N GLY A 73 -54.49 20.01 44.58
CA GLY A 73 -55.88 19.92 44.14
C GLY A 73 -56.50 21.20 43.56
N GLY A 74 -55.76 22.33 43.54
CA GLY A 74 -56.15 23.62 42.94
C GLY A 74 -55.22 24.07 41.80
N ASN A 75 -55.63 25.10 41.05
CA ASN A 75 -54.95 25.63 39.85
C ASN A 75 -53.71 26.51 40.14
N ALA A 76 -52.88 26.22 41.15
CA ALA A 76 -51.73 27.07 41.52
C ALA A 76 -50.38 26.35 41.44
N ALA A 77 -49.38 27.02 40.86
CA ALA A 77 -47.99 26.56 40.78
C ALA A 77 -47.40 26.24 42.17
N PHE A 78 -46.57 25.20 42.23
CA PHE A 78 -45.97 24.70 43.47
C PHE A 78 -44.44 24.68 43.38
N SER A 79 -43.77 25.20 44.40
CA SER A 79 -42.30 25.20 44.53
C SER A 79 -41.93 24.73 45.92
N GLU A 80 -41.08 23.72 46.01
CA GLU A 80 -40.55 23.22 47.29
C GLU A 80 -39.03 23.15 47.23
N THR A 81 -38.37 23.49 48.34
CA THR A 81 -36.93 23.29 48.50
C THR A 81 -36.69 22.21 49.55
N ILE A 82 -35.86 21.22 49.21
CA ILE A 82 -35.48 20.09 50.07
C ILE A 82 -33.97 19.99 50.15
N GLY A 83 -33.47 19.28 51.16
CA GLY A 83 -32.04 19.05 51.33
C GLY A 83 -31.54 18.01 50.34
N ARG A 84 -32.11 16.79 50.38
CA ARG A 84 -31.70 15.68 49.50
C ARG A 84 -32.87 14.85 49.03
N MET A 85 -32.72 14.22 47.87
CA MET A 85 -33.65 13.23 47.34
C MET A 85 -32.90 11.93 47.02
N ARG A 86 -33.40 10.79 47.51
CA ARG A 86 -32.79 9.47 47.29
C ARG A 86 -33.84 8.48 46.80
N VAL A 87 -33.49 7.70 45.78
CA VAL A 87 -34.30 6.59 45.25
C VAL A 87 -33.42 5.34 45.24
N VAL A 88 -33.70 4.42 46.16
CA VAL A 88 -32.79 3.33 46.56
C VAL A 88 -33.51 2.00 46.66
N ASN A 89 -32.72 0.92 46.77
CA ASN A 89 -33.18 -0.43 47.08
C ASN A 89 -34.26 -0.95 46.10
N GLY A 90 -34.11 -0.66 44.81
CA GLY A 90 -35.04 -1.12 43.76
C GLY A 90 -36.34 -0.32 43.67
N ALA A 91 -36.43 0.86 44.30
CA ALA A 91 -37.60 1.71 44.18
C ALA A 91 -37.86 2.11 42.72
N ASN A 92 -39.07 1.87 42.22
CA ASN A 92 -39.53 2.27 40.89
C ASN A 92 -40.65 3.31 41.02
N ILE A 93 -40.32 4.57 40.79
CA ILE A 93 -41.26 5.69 40.96
C ILE A 93 -41.61 6.33 39.62
N VAL A 94 -42.89 6.63 39.44
CA VAL A 94 -43.41 7.47 38.37
C VAL A 94 -43.83 8.79 38.99
N ILE A 95 -43.21 9.88 38.59
CA ILE A 95 -43.62 11.22 39.00
C ILE A 95 -44.45 11.83 37.89
N ALA A 96 -45.74 11.99 38.16
CA ALA A 96 -46.71 12.57 37.25
C ALA A 96 -46.97 14.03 37.63
N GLY A 97 -47.09 14.88 36.61
CA GLY A 97 -47.61 16.24 36.79
C GLY A 97 -49.04 16.24 37.34
N PRO A 98 -49.55 17.40 37.78
CA PRO A 98 -50.93 17.53 38.27
C PRO A 98 -51.93 17.05 37.22
N THR A 99 -53.02 16.40 37.67
CA THR A 99 -54.10 15.91 36.78
C THR A 99 -55.10 17.00 36.40
N ASN A 100 -55.17 18.08 37.17
CA ASN A 100 -56.07 19.22 36.99
C ASN A 100 -55.27 20.55 37.03
N GLY A 101 -55.73 21.57 36.31
CA GLY A 101 -55.08 22.88 36.28
C GLY A 101 -54.01 23.05 35.20
N ASN A 102 -53.34 24.18 35.23
CA ASN A 102 -52.60 24.76 34.10
C ASN A 102 -51.19 25.22 34.52
N ASP A 103 -50.67 24.68 35.64
CA ASP A 103 -49.50 25.23 36.32
C ASP A 103 -48.39 24.18 36.52
N GLY A 104 -47.13 24.64 36.46
CA GLY A 104 -45.92 23.84 36.65
C GLY A 104 -45.55 23.63 38.13
N SER A 105 -44.77 22.60 38.41
CA SER A 105 -44.21 22.31 39.74
C SER A 105 -42.68 22.21 39.69
N ILE A 106 -41.99 22.65 40.74
CA ILE A 106 -40.53 22.53 40.87
C ILE A 106 -40.10 22.00 42.24
N ILE A 107 -39.14 21.08 42.25
CA ILE A 107 -38.40 20.66 43.44
C ILE A 107 -36.99 21.21 43.34
N ASN A 108 -36.59 22.04 44.28
CA ASN A 108 -35.23 22.54 44.41
C ASN A 108 -34.45 21.68 45.40
N VAL A 109 -33.38 21.03 44.94
CA VAL A 109 -32.44 20.28 45.79
C VAL A 109 -31.32 21.23 46.21
N ALA A 110 -31.35 21.66 47.47
CA ALA A 110 -30.45 22.67 48.03
C ALA A 110 -29.30 22.08 48.89
N GLY A 111 -29.25 20.76 49.06
CA GLY A 111 -28.24 20.04 49.82
C GLY A 111 -28.46 20.01 51.33
N GLY A 112 -27.74 19.09 51.99
CA GLY A 112 -27.76 18.91 53.46
C GLY A 112 -26.59 19.56 54.20
N THR A 113 -26.70 19.64 55.53
CA THR A 113 -25.64 20.14 56.43
C THR A 113 -24.55 19.09 56.76
N ALA A 114 -24.63 17.85 56.27
CA ALA A 114 -23.71 16.77 56.64
C ALA A 114 -23.16 15.94 55.46
N SER A 115 -21.84 15.75 55.52
CA SER A 115 -20.89 15.06 54.63
C SER A 115 -20.68 15.68 53.24
N PRO A 116 -19.48 16.24 52.95
CA PRO A 116 -19.11 16.79 51.64
C PRO A 116 -19.03 15.75 50.50
N ASN A 117 -19.31 14.47 50.77
CA ASN A 117 -19.12 13.34 49.84
C ASN A 117 -20.41 12.56 49.53
N ALA A 118 -21.59 13.02 49.94
CA ALA A 118 -22.85 12.38 49.58
C ALA A 118 -23.60 13.23 48.56
N ASP A 119 -23.93 12.64 47.40
CA ASP A 119 -24.74 13.30 46.37
C ASP A 119 -26.11 13.73 46.93
N ASP A 120 -26.55 14.92 46.54
CA ASP A 120 -27.78 15.54 47.04
C ASP A 120 -29.03 15.00 46.31
N PHE A 121 -28.87 14.64 45.04
CA PHE A 121 -29.85 13.87 44.28
C PHE A 121 -29.24 12.51 43.91
N PHE A 122 -29.83 11.41 44.38
CA PHE A 122 -29.26 10.08 44.18
C PHE A 122 -30.28 9.06 43.70
N VAL A 123 -29.95 8.34 42.63
CA VAL A 123 -30.71 7.17 42.14
C VAL A 123 -29.77 5.98 42.05
N GLU A 124 -30.00 4.98 42.89
CA GLU A 124 -29.18 3.78 42.99
C GLU A 124 -29.41 2.82 41.82
N GLY A 125 -28.39 2.03 41.47
CA GLY A 125 -28.52 0.91 40.54
C GLY A 125 -29.67 -0.02 40.93
N GLY A 126 -30.51 -0.37 39.95
CA GLY A 126 -31.73 -1.16 40.18
C GLY A 126 -32.98 -0.33 40.52
N SER A 127 -32.82 0.94 40.94
CA SER A 127 -33.93 1.87 41.16
C SER A 127 -34.22 2.71 39.90
N SER A 128 -35.42 3.31 39.83
CA SER A 128 -35.85 4.11 38.68
C SER A 128 -36.78 5.27 39.02
N ILE A 129 -36.62 6.37 38.28
CA ILE A 129 -37.57 7.50 38.24
C ILE A 129 -38.09 7.65 36.81
N THR A 130 -39.41 7.71 36.65
CA THR A 130 -40.07 8.02 35.38
C THR A 130 -40.84 9.32 35.49
N PHE A 131 -40.51 10.30 34.65
CA PHE A 131 -41.31 11.49 34.42
C PHE A 131 -42.40 11.15 33.40
N ALA A 132 -43.66 11.09 33.83
CA ALA A 132 -44.80 10.72 32.99
C ALA A 132 -45.70 11.92 32.67
N ALA A 133 -46.35 11.91 31.50
CA ALA A 133 -47.37 12.89 31.15
C ALA A 133 -48.69 12.64 31.90
N SER A 134 -49.27 13.70 32.48
CA SER A 134 -50.64 13.70 33.00
C SER A 134 -51.59 14.32 31.96
N GLY A 135 -52.06 13.54 30.99
CA GLY A 135 -53.15 13.91 30.08
C GLY A 135 -53.11 15.36 29.51
N GLN A 136 -52.38 15.55 28.41
CA GLN A 136 -52.65 16.53 27.34
C GLN A 136 -52.91 18.02 27.73
N THR A 137 -51.89 18.78 28.17
CA THR A 137 -51.64 20.21 27.82
C THR A 137 -50.19 20.61 28.17
N ALA A 138 -49.62 21.60 27.44
CA ALA A 138 -48.20 22.01 27.55
C ALA A 138 -47.76 22.58 28.92
N ASN A 139 -48.71 22.99 29.78
CA ASN A 139 -48.42 23.71 31.02
C ASN A 139 -48.42 22.83 32.28
N ARG A 140 -48.51 21.50 32.13
CA ARG A 140 -48.46 20.52 33.23
C ARG A 140 -47.11 19.81 33.25
N PHE A 141 -46.13 20.39 33.91
CA PHE A 141 -44.78 19.84 33.99
C PHE A 141 -44.25 19.81 35.43
N LEU A 142 -43.28 18.93 35.67
CA LEU A 142 -42.50 18.89 36.90
C LEU A 142 -41.02 19.04 36.57
N HIS A 143 -40.35 19.99 37.23
CA HIS A 143 -38.91 20.12 37.20
C HIS A 143 -38.31 19.64 38.53
N ILE A 144 -37.23 18.88 38.46
CA ILE A 144 -36.33 18.67 39.59
C ILE A 144 -35.07 19.47 39.28
N LYS A 145 -34.70 20.40 40.15
CA LYS A 145 -33.55 21.29 39.96
C LYS A 145 -32.51 21.05 41.04
N ILE A 146 -31.34 20.60 40.63
CA ILE A 146 -30.14 20.50 41.47
C ILE A 146 -29.52 21.89 41.57
N GLY A 147 -29.53 22.46 42.78
CA GLY A 147 -29.10 23.83 43.05
C GLY A 147 -27.60 24.06 42.88
N THR A 148 -27.20 25.33 42.96
CA THR A 148 -25.79 25.73 42.87
C THR A 148 -24.95 25.11 44.00
N GLY A 149 -23.78 24.59 43.64
CA GLY A 149 -22.86 23.87 44.51
C GLY A 149 -23.30 22.45 44.88
N LYS A 150 -24.34 21.91 44.24
CA LYS A 150 -24.95 20.61 44.57
C LYS A 150 -24.70 19.58 43.48
N LYS A 151 -24.68 18.30 43.88
CA LYS A 151 -24.35 17.19 42.99
C LYS A 151 -25.47 16.17 42.93
N GLY A 152 -25.73 15.68 41.72
CA GLY A 152 -26.57 14.52 41.46
C GLY A 152 -25.78 13.36 40.89
N LEU A 153 -26.06 12.15 41.38
CA LEU A 153 -25.52 10.90 40.86
C LEU A 153 -26.64 9.92 40.55
N VAL A 154 -26.65 9.42 39.32
CA VAL A 154 -27.55 8.38 38.86
C VAL A 154 -26.72 7.17 38.46
N THR A 155 -26.97 6.06 39.15
CA THR A 155 -26.47 4.73 38.81
C THR A 155 -27.59 3.78 38.39
N GLY A 156 -28.85 4.16 38.63
CA GLY A 156 -30.07 3.50 38.16
C GLY A 156 -30.67 4.15 36.91
N ASN A 157 -32.00 4.11 36.79
CA ASN A 157 -32.68 4.49 35.56
C ASN A 157 -33.48 5.80 35.69
N ILE A 158 -33.39 6.66 34.69
CA ILE A 158 -34.28 7.81 34.53
C ILE A 158 -35.05 7.64 33.23
N ALA A 159 -36.36 7.81 33.25
CA ALA A 159 -37.18 7.81 32.04
C ALA A 159 -37.96 9.12 31.91
N PHE A 160 -38.03 9.64 30.69
CA PHE A 160 -38.92 10.72 30.31
C PHE A 160 -39.90 10.15 29.28
N ASP A 161 -41.11 9.83 29.72
CA ASP A 161 -42.22 9.42 28.87
C ASP A 161 -43.34 10.45 29.02
N CYS A 162 -43.01 11.67 28.63
CA CYS A 162 -43.89 12.80 28.80
C CYS A 162 -43.91 13.60 27.49
N GLY A 163 -45.07 13.66 26.85
CA GLY A 163 -45.37 14.68 25.82
C GLY A 163 -45.27 16.13 26.33
N ASN A 164 -44.87 16.33 27.59
CA ASN A 164 -44.80 17.59 28.32
C ASN A 164 -43.34 17.93 28.67
N VAL A 165 -43.11 19.15 29.15
CA VAL A 165 -41.79 19.78 29.32
C VAL A 165 -41.15 19.47 30.70
N SER A 166 -41.36 18.27 31.26
CA SER A 166 -40.74 17.86 32.54
C SER A 166 -39.23 17.71 32.39
N ARG A 167 -38.47 18.10 33.42
CA ARG A 167 -37.00 18.23 33.32
C ARG A 167 -36.30 17.82 34.60
N LEU A 168 -35.07 17.37 34.44
CA LEU A 168 -34.08 17.20 35.49
C LEU A 168 -32.94 18.18 35.21
N LEU A 169 -32.91 19.28 35.95
CA LEU A 169 -32.02 20.41 35.73
C LEU A 169 -30.85 20.36 36.72
N ALA A 170 -29.67 20.77 36.26
CA ALA A 170 -28.50 20.99 37.11
C ALA A 170 -27.96 22.41 36.88
N THR A 171 -27.80 23.16 37.97
CA THR A 171 -27.42 24.58 37.92
C THR A 171 -25.91 24.77 37.68
N ASP A 172 -25.10 23.74 37.97
CA ASP A 172 -23.66 23.76 37.77
C ASP A 172 -23.23 22.87 36.59
N ALA A 173 -22.08 23.18 35.99
CA ALA A 173 -21.39 22.26 35.08
C ALA A 173 -21.05 20.96 35.82
N ALA A 174 -21.31 19.81 35.18
CA ALA A 174 -21.24 18.49 35.79
C ALA A 174 -22.04 18.32 37.11
N GLY A 175 -23.09 19.13 37.32
CA GLY A 175 -23.96 19.04 38.49
C GLY A 175 -24.81 17.78 38.52
N LEU A 176 -25.00 17.08 37.38
CA LEU A 176 -25.65 15.78 37.31
C LEU A 176 -24.78 14.77 36.53
N THR A 177 -24.47 13.65 37.17
CA THR A 177 -23.67 12.56 36.58
C THR A 177 -24.45 11.26 36.49
N PHE A 178 -24.50 10.67 35.30
CA PHE A 178 -24.95 9.30 35.07
C PHE A 178 -23.73 8.39 34.97
N SER A 179 -23.65 7.33 35.77
CA SER A 179 -22.45 6.50 35.92
C SER A 179 -22.77 5.02 36.03
N GLY A 180 -22.01 4.19 35.31
CA GLY A 180 -22.15 2.72 35.35
C GLY A 180 -23.00 2.19 34.20
N SER A 181 -22.69 0.99 33.72
CA SER A 181 -23.41 0.33 32.62
C SER A 181 -24.88 0.03 32.91
N GLY A 182 -25.26 -0.04 34.20
CA GLY A 182 -26.65 -0.14 34.63
C GLY A 182 -27.42 1.18 34.57
N SER A 183 -26.71 2.33 34.51
CA SER A 183 -27.35 3.65 34.47
C SER A 183 -27.92 3.92 33.09
N THR A 184 -29.25 4.02 32.97
CA THR A 184 -29.91 4.26 31.68
C THR A 184 -30.87 5.43 31.77
N THR A 185 -30.70 6.39 30.87
CA THR A 185 -31.72 7.39 30.57
C THR A 185 -32.52 6.94 29.36
N THR A 186 -33.85 6.92 29.45
CA THR A 186 -34.74 6.65 28.31
C THR A 186 -35.63 7.85 28.06
N VAL A 187 -35.69 8.33 26.82
CA VAL A 187 -36.63 9.38 26.42
C VAL A 187 -37.58 8.85 25.35
N ALA A 188 -38.87 9.09 25.52
CA ALA A 188 -39.94 8.74 24.61
C ALA A 188 -40.95 9.90 24.56
N ASN A 189 -41.52 10.12 23.38
CA ASN A 189 -42.54 11.15 23.12
C ASN A 189 -42.11 12.56 23.52
N LEU A 190 -40.80 12.82 23.48
CA LEU A 190 -40.19 14.03 24.01
C LEU A 190 -40.53 15.25 23.13
N THR A 191 -41.07 16.31 23.74
CA THR A 191 -41.42 17.59 23.07
C THR A 191 -40.52 18.77 23.46
N GLY A 192 -39.52 18.55 24.32
CA GLY A 192 -38.57 19.55 24.82
C GLY A 192 -37.20 18.96 25.18
N ASN A 193 -36.31 19.71 25.83
CA ASN A 193 -35.04 19.16 26.33
C ASN A 193 -35.20 18.70 27.80
N PRO A 194 -34.98 17.39 28.11
CA PRO A 194 -35.14 16.83 29.46
C PRO A 194 -34.17 17.41 30.49
N PHE A 195 -33.09 18.05 30.06
CA PHE A 195 -32.03 18.56 30.92
C PHE A 195 -31.87 20.08 30.91
N GLY A 196 -32.75 20.81 30.20
CA GLY A 196 -32.68 22.27 30.10
C GLY A 196 -32.02 22.77 28.80
N THR A 197 -31.83 24.08 28.65
CA THR A 197 -31.22 24.69 27.47
C THR A 197 -30.09 25.65 27.85
N THR A 198 -29.11 25.87 26.96
CA THR A 198 -28.04 26.86 27.19
C THR A 198 -28.45 28.29 26.79
N GLY A 199 -29.46 28.44 25.93
CA GLY A 199 -30.03 29.72 25.52
C GLY A 199 -31.31 30.06 26.28
N ALA A 200 -31.64 31.35 26.34
CA ALA A 200 -32.87 31.86 26.94
C ALA A 200 -34.09 31.18 26.29
N ASN A 201 -34.83 30.44 27.11
CA ASN A 201 -36.08 29.83 26.69
C ASN A 201 -37.18 30.32 27.65
N THR A 202 -38.32 30.70 27.07
CA THR A 202 -39.43 31.27 27.84
C THR A 202 -40.40 30.15 28.18
N VAL A 203 -40.30 29.58 29.38
CA VAL A 203 -41.38 28.74 29.91
C VAL A 203 -42.50 29.70 30.34
N VAL A 204 -43.49 29.88 29.46
CA VAL A 204 -44.66 30.74 29.72
C VAL A 204 -45.70 29.92 30.47
N GLY A 205 -46.00 30.30 31.72
CA GLY A 205 -47.09 29.72 32.48
C GLY A 205 -48.46 30.04 31.85
N SER A 206 -49.51 29.33 32.26
CA SER A 206 -50.88 29.54 31.77
C SER A 206 -51.44 30.95 31.94
N SER A 207 -50.85 31.74 32.86
CA SER A 207 -51.22 33.12 33.15
C SER A 207 -50.47 34.16 32.32
N GLY A 208 -49.58 33.74 31.39
CA GLY A 208 -48.73 34.66 30.62
C GLY A 208 -47.61 35.32 31.44
N SER A 209 -47.52 35.03 32.74
CA SER A 209 -46.45 35.51 33.62
C SER A 209 -45.19 34.64 33.46
N GLN A 210 -44.04 35.26 33.24
CA GLN A 210 -42.74 34.60 33.41
C GLN A 210 -42.56 34.28 34.90
N LEU A 211 -42.55 33.00 35.25
CA LEU A 211 -42.21 32.59 36.60
C LEU A 211 -40.69 32.37 36.65
N ALA A 212 -39.95 33.30 37.26
CA ALA A 212 -38.47 33.31 37.28
C ALA A 212 -37.85 32.01 37.84
N ASP A 213 -38.53 31.34 38.78
CA ASP A 213 -38.09 30.06 39.36
C ASP A 213 -38.17 28.86 38.40
N PHE A 214 -38.92 28.99 37.30
CA PHE A 214 -39.12 27.93 36.31
C PHE A 214 -38.21 28.06 35.08
N SER A 215 -37.17 28.87 35.19
CA SER A 215 -36.12 28.93 34.18
C SER A 215 -35.48 27.55 34.00
N ASP A 216 -35.47 27.10 32.76
CA ASP A 216 -34.85 25.88 32.28
C ASP A 216 -33.44 26.11 31.71
N VAL A 217 -32.91 27.31 31.90
CA VAL A 217 -31.57 27.69 31.44
C VAL A 217 -30.53 27.10 32.37
N VAL A 218 -29.60 26.32 31.80
CA VAL A 218 -28.52 25.64 32.52
C VAL A 218 -27.18 25.84 31.80
N PRO A 219 -26.03 25.76 32.51
CA PRO A 219 -24.73 25.80 31.87
C PRO A 219 -24.53 24.65 30.87
N ALA A 220 -23.67 24.87 29.87
CA ALA A 220 -23.19 23.79 29.02
C ALA A 220 -22.47 22.71 29.86
N GLY A 221 -22.67 21.44 29.49
CA GLY A 221 -22.09 20.31 30.22
C GLY A 221 -22.59 20.12 31.65
N SER A 222 -23.76 20.65 32.01
CA SER A 222 -24.38 20.42 33.33
C SER A 222 -24.73 18.94 33.57
N VAL A 223 -24.94 18.17 32.50
CA VAL A 223 -25.17 16.73 32.54
C VAL A 223 -24.00 15.96 31.92
N ARG A 224 -23.55 14.92 32.60
CA ARG A 224 -22.42 14.08 32.15
C ARG A 224 -22.75 12.59 32.24
N TYR A 225 -22.53 11.86 31.16
CA TYR A 225 -22.52 10.41 31.14
C TYR A 225 -21.07 9.91 31.28
N VAL A 226 -20.82 8.94 32.16
CA VAL A 226 -19.50 8.30 32.38
C VAL A 226 -19.62 6.81 32.63
N ASN A 227 -18.47 6.11 32.66
CA ASN A 227 -18.35 4.74 33.17
C ASN A 227 -19.35 3.75 32.56
N GLY A 228 -19.65 3.88 31.26
CA GLY A 228 -20.56 2.97 30.55
C GLY A 228 -22.05 3.35 30.58
N ALA A 229 -22.43 4.49 31.16
CA ALA A 229 -23.82 4.93 31.22
C ALA A 229 -24.46 5.08 29.82
N ASN A 230 -25.77 4.85 29.75
CA ASN A 230 -26.54 4.76 28.51
C ASN A 230 -27.58 5.88 28.41
N PHE A 231 -27.78 6.39 27.20
CA PHE A 231 -28.92 7.23 26.82
C PHE A 231 -29.68 6.59 25.66
N LYS A 232 -31.00 6.46 25.76
CA LYS A 232 -31.88 5.82 24.76
C LYS A 232 -32.93 6.81 24.27
N GLN A 233 -32.85 7.26 23.01
CA GLN A 233 -33.90 8.06 22.37
C GLN A 233 -34.87 7.14 21.62
N ARG A 234 -36.01 6.83 22.24
CA ARG A 234 -37.08 6.02 21.62
C ARG A 234 -37.85 6.80 20.58
N SER A 235 -38.21 8.05 20.88
CA SER A 235 -38.90 9.00 20.00
C SER A 235 -38.81 10.42 20.55
N GLY A 236 -39.29 11.41 19.78
CA GLY A 236 -39.34 12.82 20.19
C GLY A 236 -38.29 13.70 19.52
N ILE A 237 -38.13 14.92 20.00
CA ILE A 237 -37.22 15.92 19.42
C ILE A 237 -35.80 15.87 20.03
N ALA A 238 -34.87 16.62 19.45
CA ALA A 238 -33.44 16.67 19.79
C ALA A 238 -33.17 16.82 21.32
N PRO A 239 -32.87 15.73 22.05
CA PRO A 239 -32.85 15.72 23.51
C PRO A 239 -31.72 16.55 24.14
N PHE A 240 -30.74 16.99 23.35
CA PHE A 240 -29.62 17.79 23.83
C PHE A 240 -29.65 19.25 23.31
N GLY A 241 -30.76 19.66 22.70
CA GLY A 241 -30.94 20.99 22.11
C GLY A 241 -30.46 21.09 20.66
N THR A 242 -30.57 22.30 20.10
CA THR A 242 -30.32 22.63 18.68
C THR A 242 -29.27 23.75 18.46
N GLY A 243 -28.47 24.08 19.49
CA GLY A 243 -27.46 25.16 19.47
C GLY A 243 -26.05 24.74 19.02
N THR A 244 -25.00 25.40 19.52
CA THR A 244 -23.58 25.00 19.33
C THR A 244 -22.94 24.41 20.58
N THR A 245 -23.54 24.65 21.75
CA THR A 245 -23.07 24.17 23.07
C THR A 245 -24.10 23.24 23.68
N ALA A 246 -23.70 22.01 23.99
CA ALA A 246 -24.60 21.00 24.54
C ALA A 246 -24.68 21.06 26.07
N VAL A 247 -25.88 20.85 26.61
CA VAL A 247 -26.14 20.67 28.04
C VAL A 247 -25.58 19.33 28.54
N THR A 248 -25.53 18.33 27.66
CA THR A 248 -25.09 16.97 27.96
C THR A 248 -23.72 16.69 27.33
N THR A 249 -22.88 15.95 28.06
CA THR A 249 -21.59 15.43 27.58
C THR A 249 -21.51 13.93 27.75
N PHE A 250 -20.87 13.26 26.80
CA PHE A 250 -20.65 11.81 26.79
C PHE A 250 -19.16 11.52 26.88
N ALA A 251 -18.72 10.88 27.98
CA ALA A 251 -17.36 10.36 28.06
C ALA A 251 -17.17 9.13 27.15
N SER A 252 -15.92 8.81 26.81
CA SER A 252 -15.61 7.53 26.16
C SER A 252 -16.17 6.35 26.97
N GLY A 253 -16.67 5.34 26.28
CA GLY A 253 -17.29 4.14 26.86
C GLY A 253 -18.78 4.26 27.15
N THR A 254 -19.34 5.47 27.19
CA THR A 254 -20.80 5.68 27.28
C THR A 254 -21.50 5.30 25.99
N LYS A 255 -22.83 5.14 26.01
CA LYS A 255 -23.57 4.70 24.82
C LYS A 255 -24.82 5.54 24.59
N TYR A 256 -24.91 6.16 23.41
CA TYR A 256 -26.13 6.79 22.92
C TYR A 256 -26.81 5.87 21.90
N ILE A 257 -28.01 5.42 22.21
CA ILE A 257 -28.83 4.53 21.36
C ILE A 257 -30.02 5.33 20.83
N TYR A 258 -30.06 5.52 19.51
CA TYR A 258 -31.12 6.23 18.81
C TYR A 258 -32.06 5.25 18.10
N TYR A 259 -33.37 5.40 18.31
CA TYR A 259 -34.41 4.61 17.65
C TYR A 259 -35.25 5.44 16.66
N SER A 260 -35.72 6.62 17.07
CA SER A 260 -36.51 7.50 16.20
C SER A 260 -36.57 8.94 16.72
N GLY A 261 -37.11 9.85 15.92
CA GLY A 261 -37.29 11.26 16.28
C GLY A 261 -36.23 12.17 15.64
N THR A 262 -36.03 13.37 16.19
CA THR A 262 -34.97 14.28 15.71
C THR A 262 -33.68 13.97 16.44
N PHE A 263 -32.62 13.63 15.69
CA PHE A 263 -31.29 13.40 16.26
C PHE A 263 -30.65 14.73 16.72
N SER A 264 -29.92 14.70 17.83
CA SER A 264 -29.11 15.84 18.26
C SER A 264 -27.70 15.73 17.68
N ASP A 265 -27.26 16.69 16.89
CA ASP A 265 -25.91 16.73 16.30
C ASP A 265 -25.09 17.97 16.69
N VAL A 266 -25.57 18.70 17.69
CA VAL A 266 -24.96 19.91 18.23
C VAL A 266 -23.58 19.62 18.82
N GLY A 267 -22.50 19.94 18.09
CA GLY A 267 -21.12 20.13 18.59
C GLY A 267 -20.58 19.06 19.55
N GLN A 268 -21.13 17.85 19.50
CA GLN A 268 -20.97 16.83 20.54
C GLN A 268 -19.97 15.77 20.12
N THR A 269 -19.20 15.32 21.12
CA THR A 269 -18.50 14.05 21.05
C THR A 269 -19.35 13.00 21.76
N TYR A 270 -19.72 11.95 21.04
CA TYR A 270 -20.39 10.78 21.59
C TYR A 270 -19.35 9.75 22.05
N GLY A 271 -19.64 8.97 23.09
CA GLY A 271 -18.82 7.82 23.46
C GLY A 271 -18.91 6.75 22.39
N ASN A 272 -19.96 5.93 22.47
CA ASN A 272 -20.45 5.07 21.40
C ASN A 272 -21.78 5.61 20.89
N LEU A 273 -22.03 5.49 19.59
CA LEU A 273 -23.29 5.86 18.96
C LEU A 273 -23.91 4.64 18.27
N GLU A 274 -25.16 4.32 18.59
CA GLU A 274 -25.90 3.21 17.99
C GLU A 274 -27.21 3.71 17.34
N PHE A 275 -27.37 3.43 16.05
CA PHE A 275 -28.65 3.53 15.35
C PHE A 275 -29.36 2.17 15.40
N ALA A 276 -30.41 2.09 16.22
CA ALA A 276 -31.21 0.89 16.46
C ALA A 276 -32.68 1.06 16.06
N GLY A 277 -32.99 2.12 15.30
CA GLY A 277 -34.32 2.36 14.74
C GLY A 277 -34.66 1.41 13.60
N THR A 278 -35.94 1.30 13.24
CA THR A 278 -36.38 0.62 12.01
C THR A 278 -36.70 1.61 10.88
N VAL A 279 -36.61 2.91 11.17
CA VAL A 279 -36.94 3.99 10.24
C VAL A 279 -35.69 4.59 9.61
N THR A 280 -35.87 5.32 8.51
CA THR A 280 -34.83 6.17 7.95
C THR A 280 -34.69 7.43 8.81
N THR A 281 -33.49 7.71 9.29
CA THR A 281 -33.17 8.98 9.96
C THR A 281 -32.16 9.78 9.15
N THR A 282 -32.22 11.10 9.27
CA THR A 282 -31.24 12.01 8.67
C THR A 282 -30.60 12.84 9.78
N VAL A 283 -29.29 12.76 9.89
CA VAL A 283 -28.46 13.58 10.77
C VAL A 283 -27.83 14.66 9.92
N ALA A 284 -28.11 15.93 10.19
CA ALA A 284 -27.66 17.04 9.35
C ALA A 284 -27.25 18.24 10.21
N GLY A 285 -25.94 18.46 10.33
CA GLY A 285 -25.36 19.52 11.14
C GLY A 285 -24.25 20.25 10.39
N SER A 286 -23.85 21.43 10.86
CA SER A 286 -22.76 22.24 10.27
C SER A 286 -21.38 22.02 10.90
N GLN A 287 -21.29 21.09 11.85
CA GLN A 287 -20.08 20.75 12.58
C GLN A 287 -19.77 19.25 12.46
N ARG A 288 -18.51 18.85 12.62
CA ARG A 288 -18.10 17.45 12.61
C ARG A 288 -18.85 16.62 13.65
N LEU A 289 -19.47 15.52 13.22
CA LEU A 289 -19.99 14.49 14.12
C LEU A 289 -18.82 13.66 14.63
N THR A 290 -18.55 13.75 15.93
CA THR A 290 -17.42 13.05 16.56
C THR A 290 -17.93 11.93 17.44
N ILE A 291 -17.42 10.72 17.20
CA ILE A 291 -17.72 9.52 17.98
C ILE A 291 -16.36 9.01 18.48
N ALA A 292 -16.15 9.04 19.79
CA ALA A 292 -14.87 8.72 20.41
C ALA A 292 -14.50 7.23 20.23
N ASN A 293 -15.51 6.36 20.22
CA ASN A 293 -15.36 4.91 20.07
C ASN A 293 -16.20 4.44 18.87
N ASP A 294 -17.17 3.55 19.09
CA ASP A 294 -17.82 2.82 18.01
C ASP A 294 -19.07 3.52 17.48
N LEU A 295 -19.22 3.49 16.15
CA LEU A 295 -20.49 3.74 15.46
C LEU A 295 -21.11 2.39 15.08
N THR A 296 -22.31 2.12 15.55
CA THR A 296 -23.06 0.89 15.23
C THR A 296 -24.41 1.21 14.58
N ALA A 297 -24.79 0.47 13.54
CA ALA A 297 -26.15 0.42 13.02
C ALA A 297 -26.66 -1.02 13.07
N THR A 298 -27.68 -1.30 13.89
CA THR A 298 -28.25 -2.65 14.05
C THR A 298 -29.53 -2.85 13.24
N SER A 299 -30.19 -1.77 12.84
CA SER A 299 -31.42 -1.82 12.04
C SER A 299 -31.69 -0.47 11.38
N GLY A 300 -32.66 -0.46 10.45
CA GLY A 300 -33.12 0.77 9.79
C GLY A 300 -32.05 1.39 8.89
N THR A 301 -32.19 2.69 8.60
CA THR A 301 -31.25 3.44 7.75
C THR A 301 -30.88 4.74 8.45
N ALA A 302 -29.59 5.05 8.57
CA ALA A 302 -29.13 6.37 9.01
C ALA A 302 -28.38 7.09 7.89
N ASN A 303 -28.90 8.23 7.47
CA ASN A 303 -28.28 9.16 6.54
C ASN A 303 -27.53 10.23 7.33
N LEU A 304 -26.20 10.16 7.32
CA LEU A 304 -25.29 11.08 7.99
C LEU A 304 -24.85 12.16 7.00
N ASN A 305 -25.62 13.25 6.98
CA ASN A 305 -25.48 14.38 6.07
C ASN A 305 -24.79 15.56 6.77
N VAL A 306 -23.68 15.27 7.43
CA VAL A 306 -22.97 16.26 8.25
C VAL A 306 -22.13 17.17 7.35
N THR A 307 -22.44 18.46 7.42
CA THR A 307 -21.79 19.55 6.67
C THR A 307 -20.70 20.22 7.53
N GLY A 308 -19.69 20.75 6.86
CA GLY A 308 -18.42 21.23 7.40
C GLY A 308 -17.33 21.11 6.32
N THR A 309 -16.29 21.95 6.38
CA THR A 309 -15.23 21.99 5.36
C THR A 309 -13.92 21.32 5.82
N GLY A 310 -13.31 20.51 4.95
CA GLY A 310 -12.01 19.89 5.19
C GLY A 310 -11.99 18.86 6.33
N ALA A 311 -10.84 18.75 7.00
CA ALA A 311 -10.63 17.80 8.11
C ALA A 311 -11.39 18.18 9.41
N THR A 312 -12.10 19.31 9.44
CA THR A 312 -12.97 19.69 10.54
C THR A 312 -14.45 19.52 10.19
N GLY A 313 -14.76 18.92 9.02
CA GLY A 313 -16.10 18.56 8.58
C GLY A 313 -16.27 17.06 8.36
N GLY A 314 -17.52 16.59 8.39
CA GLY A 314 -17.89 15.19 8.13
C GLY A 314 -18.07 14.37 9.41
N VAL A 315 -17.62 13.11 9.39
CA VAL A 315 -17.80 12.16 10.50
C VAL A 315 -16.44 11.64 10.95
N PHE A 316 -16.22 11.61 12.25
CA PHE A 316 -15.04 10.99 12.88
C PHE A 316 -15.48 9.86 13.79
N ILE A 317 -14.87 8.70 13.61
CA ILE A 317 -15.10 7.50 14.41
C ILE A 317 -13.74 7.06 14.96
N GLY A 318 -13.56 7.20 16.27
CA GLY A 318 -12.32 6.85 16.95
C GLY A 318 -12.15 5.35 17.22
N GLY A 319 -13.24 4.59 17.16
CA GLY A 319 -13.26 3.12 17.24
C GLY A 319 -13.79 2.49 15.96
N ASP A 320 -14.60 1.45 16.11
CA ASP A 320 -15.07 0.64 14.99
C ASP A 320 -16.30 1.23 14.28
N LEU A 321 -16.41 0.95 12.99
CA LEU A 321 -17.63 1.13 12.20
C LEU A 321 -18.34 -0.22 12.02
N LYS A 322 -19.53 -0.37 12.59
CA LYS A 322 -20.28 -1.64 12.63
C LYS A 322 -21.65 -1.48 11.97
N ALA A 323 -21.89 -2.19 10.87
CA ALA A 323 -23.21 -2.24 10.22
C ALA A 323 -23.79 -3.65 10.31
N PHE A 324 -24.56 -3.92 11.36
CA PHE A 324 -25.12 -5.23 11.74
C PHE A 324 -26.62 -5.33 11.46
N GLY A 325 -27.01 -5.18 10.20
CA GLY A 325 -28.41 -5.23 9.76
C GLY A 325 -29.05 -3.86 9.55
N GLY A 326 -28.40 -2.78 10.02
CA GLY A 326 -28.76 -1.41 9.71
C GLY A 326 -27.90 -0.82 8.59
N VAL A 327 -28.47 0.09 7.80
CA VAL A 327 -27.79 0.77 6.70
C VAL A 327 -27.20 2.10 7.16
N LEU A 328 -25.95 2.40 6.79
CA LEU A 328 -25.30 3.69 7.03
C LEU A 328 -24.99 4.38 5.70
N ASN A 329 -25.52 5.58 5.50
CA ASN A 329 -25.23 6.39 4.32
C ASN A 329 -24.56 7.68 4.75
N PHE A 330 -23.34 7.93 4.29
CA PHE A 330 -22.63 9.18 4.50
C PHE A 330 -22.81 10.05 3.25
N VAL A 331 -23.57 11.13 3.37
CA VAL A 331 -23.94 11.99 2.22
C VAL A 331 -23.62 13.45 2.54
N PRO A 332 -22.33 13.80 2.71
CA PRO A 332 -21.99 15.17 3.05
C PRO A 332 -22.30 16.12 1.89
N ALA A 333 -22.88 17.27 2.24
CA ALA A 333 -23.25 18.31 1.27
C ALA A 333 -22.13 19.34 1.01
N THR A 334 -21.04 19.27 1.77
CA THR A 334 -19.85 20.12 1.68
C THR A 334 -18.58 19.27 1.73
N ALA A 335 -17.45 19.84 1.31
CA ALA A 335 -16.22 19.08 1.22
C ALA A 335 -15.74 18.62 2.59
N SER A 336 -15.73 17.31 2.85
CA SER A 336 -15.59 16.76 4.19
C SER A 336 -14.92 15.39 4.20
N GLU A 337 -14.60 14.89 5.39
CA GLU A 337 -13.92 13.62 5.59
C GLU A 337 -14.75 12.64 6.42
N LEU A 338 -14.79 11.38 5.99
CA LEU A 338 -15.12 10.25 6.85
C LEU A 338 -13.82 9.63 7.36
N THR A 339 -13.60 9.67 8.67
CA THR A 339 -12.44 9.03 9.30
C THR A 339 -12.91 7.89 10.20
N VAL A 340 -12.35 6.70 10.02
CA VAL A 340 -12.53 5.55 10.91
C VAL A 340 -11.15 5.09 11.37
N LEU A 341 -10.89 5.20 12.68
CA LEU A 341 -9.62 4.80 13.26
C LEU A 341 -9.56 3.30 13.58
N GLY A 342 -10.68 2.71 14.00
CA GLY A 342 -10.81 1.27 14.23
C GLY A 342 -11.26 0.50 12.99
N SER A 343 -11.65 -0.75 13.20
CA SER A 343 -12.02 -1.67 12.13
C SER A 343 -13.42 -1.36 11.58
N ALA A 344 -13.64 -1.60 10.29
CA ALA A 344 -14.96 -1.52 9.66
C ALA A 344 -15.51 -2.92 9.41
N LEU A 345 -16.48 -3.37 10.20
CA LEU A 345 -17.11 -4.69 10.08
C LEU A 345 -18.55 -4.57 9.58
N LEU A 346 -18.78 -5.02 8.35
CA LEU A 346 -20.00 -4.71 7.60
C LEU A 346 -20.74 -6.01 7.21
N THR A 347 -21.90 -6.24 7.84
CA THR A 347 -22.85 -7.32 7.47
C THR A 347 -24.08 -6.81 6.74
N SER A 348 -24.11 -5.51 6.46
CA SER A 348 -25.16 -4.80 5.75
C SER A 348 -24.57 -3.61 5.00
N ASN A 349 -25.41 -2.78 4.38
CA ASN A 349 -24.96 -1.77 3.44
C ASN A 349 -24.40 -0.53 4.16
N VAL A 350 -23.19 -0.13 3.76
CA VAL A 350 -22.60 1.18 4.04
C VAL A 350 -22.31 1.87 2.73
N SER A 351 -22.68 3.14 2.61
CA SER A 351 -22.37 3.95 1.45
C SER A 351 -21.74 5.29 1.83
N TYR A 352 -20.79 5.76 1.03
CA TYR A 352 -20.26 7.12 1.07
C TYR A 352 -20.53 7.77 -0.29
N THR A 353 -21.47 8.71 -0.32
CA THR A 353 -21.98 9.35 -1.54
C THR A 353 -21.99 10.86 -1.37
N PRO A 354 -20.82 11.52 -1.31
CA PRO A 354 -20.75 12.95 -1.12
C PRO A 354 -21.32 13.69 -2.34
N THR A 355 -21.98 14.83 -2.13
CA THR A 355 -22.50 15.65 -3.25
C THR A 355 -21.45 16.61 -3.80
N VAL A 356 -20.34 16.80 -3.08
CA VAL A 356 -19.15 17.56 -3.49
C VAL A 356 -17.89 16.74 -3.19
N SER A 357 -16.69 17.28 -3.47
CA SER A 357 -15.44 16.54 -3.23
C SER A 357 -15.28 16.13 -1.76
N GLY A 358 -14.96 14.87 -1.46
CA GLY A 358 -14.78 14.37 -0.09
C GLY A 358 -13.59 13.42 0.04
N ASN A 359 -13.22 13.06 1.26
CA ASN A 359 -12.19 12.06 1.53
C ASN A 359 -12.72 10.99 2.48
N VAL A 360 -12.20 9.77 2.34
CA VAL A 360 -12.44 8.68 3.27
C VAL A 360 -11.11 8.09 3.72
N LEU A 361 -10.94 8.00 5.04
CA LEU A 361 -9.78 7.39 5.68
C LEU A 361 -10.24 6.22 6.56
N LEU A 362 -9.84 5.02 6.17
CA LEU A 362 -10.10 3.75 6.88
C LEU A 362 -8.76 3.22 7.38
N ASN A 363 -8.41 3.50 8.64
CA ASN A 363 -7.06 3.25 9.15
C ASN A 363 -6.79 1.80 9.49
N ASP A 364 -7.81 1.06 9.91
CA ASP A 364 -7.68 -0.35 10.30
C ASP A 364 -8.45 -1.26 9.34
N ALA A 365 -8.56 -2.54 9.68
CA ALA A 365 -9.09 -3.58 8.82
C ALA A 365 -10.51 -3.28 8.34
N VAL A 366 -10.75 -3.50 7.05
CA VAL A 366 -12.08 -3.39 6.44
C VAL A 366 -12.58 -4.78 6.09
N ILE A 367 -13.71 -5.17 6.65
CA ILE A 367 -14.30 -6.50 6.52
C ILE A 367 -15.72 -6.36 5.98
N VAL A 368 -15.91 -6.67 4.70
CA VAL A 368 -17.21 -6.75 4.04
C VAL A 368 -17.60 -8.20 3.95
N THR A 369 -18.58 -8.63 4.75
CA THR A 369 -19.08 -10.02 4.72
C THR A 369 -19.94 -10.27 3.49
N SER A 370 -20.32 -11.53 3.21
CA SER A 370 -21.11 -11.92 2.04
C SER A 370 -22.48 -11.23 1.91
N SER A 371 -23.07 -10.78 3.02
CA SER A 371 -24.32 -10.00 3.04
C SER A 371 -24.09 -8.48 3.10
N GLY A 372 -22.84 -8.05 3.28
CA GLY A 372 -22.46 -6.65 3.40
C GLY A 372 -22.17 -5.99 2.04
N ALA A 373 -22.29 -4.67 2.03
CA ALA A 373 -21.83 -3.84 0.91
C ALA A 373 -21.14 -2.59 1.44
N LEU A 374 -20.03 -2.21 0.79
CA LEU A 374 -19.36 -0.92 0.97
C LEU A 374 -19.24 -0.23 -0.38
N THR A 375 -19.97 0.87 -0.55
CA THR A 375 -20.09 1.56 -1.83
C THR A 375 -19.63 3.00 -1.73
N PHE A 376 -18.73 3.39 -2.61
CA PHE A 376 -18.28 4.78 -2.76
C PHE A 376 -18.81 5.34 -4.07
N ASN A 377 -19.63 6.39 -4.02
CA ASN A 377 -20.31 6.98 -5.17
C ASN A 377 -20.32 8.51 -5.05
N GLY A 378 -21.08 9.22 -5.90
CA GLY A 378 -21.27 10.67 -5.79
C GLY A 378 -20.16 11.46 -6.47
N ALA A 379 -19.82 12.62 -5.93
CA ALA A 379 -18.74 13.47 -6.44
C ALA A 379 -17.35 12.85 -6.20
N ALA A 380 -16.29 13.59 -6.52
CA ALA A 380 -14.91 13.12 -6.35
C ALA A 380 -14.69 12.68 -4.89
N SER A 381 -14.21 11.47 -4.67
CA SER A 381 -13.85 11.03 -3.31
C SER A 381 -12.64 10.11 -3.29
N ASN A 382 -11.58 10.58 -2.64
CA ASN A 382 -10.39 9.76 -2.44
C ASN A 382 -10.61 8.83 -1.24
N VAL A 383 -10.26 7.56 -1.41
CA VAL A 383 -10.40 6.54 -0.37
C VAL A 383 -9.02 6.01 -0.03
N LYS A 384 -8.63 6.09 1.25
CA LYS A 384 -7.36 5.56 1.76
C LYS A 384 -7.61 4.41 2.71
N PHE A 385 -6.98 3.26 2.41
CA PHE A 385 -6.92 2.09 3.29
C PHE A 385 -5.56 2.03 4.01
N GLY A 386 -5.59 2.04 5.33
CA GLY A 386 -4.42 1.93 6.22
C GLY A 386 -4.05 0.49 6.62
N ALA A 387 -4.97 -0.47 6.47
CA ALA A 387 -4.74 -1.89 6.78
C ALA A 387 -5.37 -2.82 5.73
N ASN A 388 -5.54 -4.11 6.08
CA ASN A 388 -6.04 -5.14 5.17
C ASN A 388 -7.52 -4.92 4.82
N VAL A 389 -7.90 -5.36 3.62
CA VAL A 389 -9.29 -5.36 3.14
C VAL A 389 -9.71 -6.80 2.89
N SER A 390 -10.72 -7.28 3.61
CA SER A 390 -11.37 -8.58 3.39
C SER A 390 -12.76 -8.36 2.80
N ASN A 391 -12.97 -8.81 1.56
CA ASN A 391 -14.22 -8.62 0.83
C ASN A 391 -14.81 -9.98 0.40
N ASP A 392 -15.86 -10.38 1.10
CA ASP A 392 -16.72 -11.53 0.75
C ASP A 392 -18.06 -11.09 0.16
N GLY A 393 -18.41 -9.80 0.26
CA GLY A 393 -19.63 -9.19 -0.29
C GLY A 393 -19.37 -8.24 -1.45
N ALA A 394 -19.99 -7.06 -1.41
CA ALA A 394 -19.85 -6.05 -2.47
C ALA A 394 -18.97 -4.86 -2.02
N LEU A 395 -17.83 -4.67 -2.67
CA LEU A 395 -16.98 -3.50 -2.49
C LEU A 395 -16.83 -2.76 -3.82
N SER A 396 -17.38 -1.55 -3.92
CA SER A 396 -17.44 -0.81 -5.19
C SER A 396 -17.05 0.66 -5.08
N PHE A 397 -16.39 1.15 -6.12
CA PHE A 397 -15.91 2.53 -6.27
C PHE A 397 -16.44 3.08 -7.59
N SER A 398 -17.60 3.75 -7.55
CA SER A 398 -18.35 4.22 -8.70
C SER A 398 -18.49 5.75 -8.74
N GLN A 399 -17.50 6.48 -8.22
CA GLN A 399 -17.54 7.95 -8.17
C GLN A 399 -17.78 8.58 -9.55
N GLY A 400 -18.62 9.60 -9.57
CA GLY A 400 -18.99 10.38 -10.77
C GLY A 400 -17.90 11.32 -11.27
N ALA A 401 -16.84 11.54 -10.49
CA ALA A 401 -15.71 12.38 -10.86
C ALA A 401 -14.37 11.75 -10.46
N ALA A 402 -13.28 12.33 -10.99
CA ALA A 402 -11.91 11.86 -10.80
C ALA A 402 -11.58 11.61 -9.32
N SER A 403 -11.28 10.36 -8.99
CA SER A 403 -11.02 9.88 -7.63
C SER A 403 -9.86 8.88 -7.60
N THR A 404 -9.27 8.65 -6.43
CA THR A 404 -8.20 7.65 -6.22
C THR A 404 -8.51 6.76 -5.02
N VAL A 405 -8.28 5.46 -5.17
CA VAL A 405 -8.23 4.49 -4.07
C VAL A 405 -6.77 4.16 -3.78
N THR A 406 -6.31 4.49 -2.59
CA THR A 406 -4.90 4.37 -2.18
C THR A 406 -4.73 3.35 -1.05
N PHE A 407 -3.84 2.39 -1.24
CA PHE A 407 -3.33 1.54 -0.17
C PHE A 407 -2.06 2.18 0.39
N ALA A 408 -2.11 2.67 1.63
CA ALA A 408 -1.05 3.49 2.24
C ALA A 408 -0.87 3.22 3.73
N GLY A 409 -0.95 1.94 4.10
CA GLY A 409 -0.60 1.44 5.43
C GLY A 409 0.90 1.51 5.72
N THR A 410 1.25 1.28 6.99
CA THR A 410 2.66 1.20 7.44
C THR A 410 3.21 -0.23 7.49
N SER A 411 2.33 -1.23 7.44
CA SER A 411 2.65 -2.65 7.38
C SER A 411 2.21 -3.23 6.04
N ALA A 412 2.71 -4.42 5.69
CA ALA A 412 2.29 -5.10 4.46
C ALA A 412 0.77 -5.28 4.47
N GLN A 413 0.11 -4.87 3.39
CA GLN A 413 -1.34 -4.94 3.24
C GLN A 413 -1.73 -6.13 2.37
N ALA A 414 -2.97 -6.60 2.53
CA ALA A 414 -3.58 -7.60 1.67
C ALA A 414 -5.01 -7.20 1.29
N ILE A 415 -5.37 -7.49 0.04
CA ILE A 415 -6.78 -7.57 -0.41
C ILE A 415 -7.15 -9.05 -0.42
N GLN A 416 -8.11 -9.46 0.40
CA GLN A 416 -8.51 -10.85 0.61
C GLN A 416 -10.03 -11.00 0.59
N GLY A 417 -10.53 -12.21 0.88
CA GLY A 417 -11.95 -12.56 0.81
C GLY A 417 -12.30 -13.32 -0.47
N SER A 418 -13.57 -13.63 -0.69
CA SER A 418 -14.07 -14.42 -1.83
C SER A 418 -14.56 -13.58 -3.02
N ALA A 419 -14.82 -12.29 -2.82
CA ALA A 419 -15.43 -11.41 -3.81
C ALA A 419 -14.45 -10.36 -4.39
N SER A 420 -14.68 -9.96 -5.64
CA SER A 420 -13.86 -8.97 -6.35
C SER A 420 -14.23 -7.53 -5.95
N MET A 421 -13.26 -6.61 -6.07
CA MET A 421 -13.48 -5.17 -5.97
C MET A 421 -13.93 -4.60 -7.32
N ALA A 422 -14.95 -3.75 -7.33
CA ALA A 422 -15.46 -3.12 -8.55
C ALA A 422 -15.00 -1.66 -8.68
N PHE A 423 -14.18 -1.36 -9.70
CA PHE A 423 -13.75 0.00 -10.02
C PHE A 423 -14.54 0.58 -11.20
N GLY A 424 -15.04 1.80 -11.03
CA GLY A 424 -15.64 2.63 -12.07
C GLY A 424 -14.60 3.35 -12.95
N ASN A 425 -15.08 4.03 -13.99
CA ASN A 425 -14.22 4.67 -15.00
C ASN A 425 -13.44 5.89 -14.48
N ASN A 426 -13.85 6.46 -13.35
CA ASN A 426 -13.25 7.68 -12.79
C ASN A 426 -12.24 7.42 -11.66
N THR A 427 -12.01 6.15 -11.30
CA THR A 427 -11.28 5.81 -10.08
C THR A 427 -9.93 5.19 -10.40
N LEU A 428 -8.85 5.87 -10.00
CA LEU A 428 -7.49 5.36 -10.03
C LEU A 428 -7.27 4.38 -8.88
N PHE A 429 -6.37 3.43 -9.08
CA PHE A 429 -5.83 2.58 -8.02
C PHE A 429 -4.37 2.96 -7.76
N GLU A 430 -4.03 3.24 -6.52
CA GLU A 430 -2.69 3.66 -6.10
C GLU A 430 -2.13 2.74 -5.01
N ILE A 431 -0.86 2.37 -5.17
CA ILE A 431 -0.05 1.81 -4.09
C ILE A 431 0.93 2.88 -3.59
N ASN A 432 0.85 3.16 -2.29
CA ASN A 432 1.74 4.06 -1.58
C ASN A 432 2.06 3.49 -0.19
N ASN A 433 2.52 2.24 -0.18
CA ASN A 433 2.87 1.47 1.01
C ASN A 433 4.17 0.72 0.76
N THR A 434 5.28 1.18 1.32
CA THR A 434 6.62 0.60 1.15
C THR A 434 6.74 -0.86 1.59
N ALA A 435 5.88 -1.35 2.49
CA ALA A 435 5.83 -2.75 2.89
C ALA A 435 5.14 -3.67 1.87
N GLY A 436 4.44 -3.08 0.89
CA GLY A 436 3.81 -3.77 -0.23
C GLY A 436 2.36 -4.16 0.00
N LEU A 437 1.74 -4.62 -1.09
CA LEU A 437 0.34 -5.02 -1.15
C LEU A 437 0.22 -6.38 -1.84
N THR A 438 -0.36 -7.36 -1.15
CA THR A 438 -0.72 -8.65 -1.75
C THR A 438 -2.15 -8.59 -2.29
N VAL A 439 -2.30 -8.83 -3.59
CA VAL A 439 -3.62 -9.02 -4.19
C VAL A 439 -4.01 -10.48 -3.98
N GLY A 440 -5.09 -10.73 -3.26
CA GLY A 440 -5.62 -12.07 -2.95
C GLY A 440 -6.86 -12.44 -3.78
N ARG A 441 -7.40 -11.51 -4.56
CA ARG A 441 -8.50 -11.73 -5.52
C ARG A 441 -8.33 -10.88 -6.77
N ALA A 442 -8.69 -11.43 -7.92
CA ALA A 442 -8.63 -10.68 -9.16
C ALA A 442 -9.63 -9.51 -9.20
N PHE A 443 -9.21 -8.37 -9.75
CA PHE A 443 -10.07 -7.22 -10.01
C PHE A 443 -9.56 -6.38 -11.18
N THR A 444 -10.45 -5.57 -11.76
CA THR A 444 -10.15 -4.73 -12.92
C THR A 444 -10.20 -3.25 -12.54
N VAL A 445 -9.13 -2.52 -12.84
CA VAL A 445 -9.03 -1.07 -12.72
C VAL A 445 -9.22 -0.43 -14.09
N ARG A 446 -10.15 0.52 -14.19
CA ARG A 446 -10.57 1.09 -15.48
C ARG A 446 -9.86 2.38 -15.85
N ARG A 447 -9.58 3.25 -14.86
CA ARG A 447 -8.97 4.56 -15.12
C ARG A 447 -7.44 4.50 -15.21
N GLY A 448 -6.81 3.82 -14.27
CA GLY A 448 -5.34 3.75 -14.24
C GLY A 448 -4.75 3.29 -12.91
N LEU A 449 -3.48 2.93 -12.99
CA LEU A 449 -2.63 2.47 -11.88
C LEU A 449 -1.57 3.54 -11.58
N VAL A 450 -1.44 3.90 -10.32
CA VAL A 450 -0.41 4.82 -9.81
C VAL A 450 0.53 4.03 -8.89
N LEU A 451 1.82 4.06 -9.21
CA LEU A 451 2.89 3.39 -8.47
C LEU A 451 3.75 4.43 -7.75
N THR A 452 3.34 4.79 -6.53
CA THR A 452 4.01 5.81 -5.72
C THR A 452 5.12 5.19 -4.86
N ALA A 453 4.79 4.16 -4.08
CA ALA A 453 5.74 3.44 -3.23
C ALA A 453 5.21 2.04 -2.90
N GLY A 454 6.07 1.02 -2.92
CA GLY A 454 5.70 -0.35 -2.58
C GLY A 454 5.41 -1.25 -3.78
N LEU A 455 5.60 -2.56 -3.57
CA LEU A 455 5.33 -3.58 -4.56
C LEU A 455 3.87 -4.08 -4.48
N ILE A 456 3.29 -4.39 -5.63
CA ILE A 456 2.02 -5.12 -5.72
C ILE A 456 2.35 -6.57 -6.07
N TYR A 457 2.00 -7.51 -5.22
CA TYR A 457 2.22 -8.94 -5.45
C TYR A 457 0.96 -9.60 -6.03
N THR A 458 1.15 -10.33 -7.13
CA THR A 458 0.11 -11.08 -7.84
C THR A 458 0.62 -12.45 -8.23
N ASP A 459 -0.27 -13.45 -8.23
CA ASP A 459 -0.01 -14.83 -8.63
C ASP A 459 -1.17 -15.38 -9.46
N ARG A 460 -0.87 -15.77 -10.71
CA ARG A 460 -1.84 -16.35 -11.65
C ARG A 460 -2.37 -17.69 -11.16
N ALA A 461 -1.56 -18.53 -10.52
CA ALA A 461 -1.98 -19.85 -10.04
C ALA A 461 -3.00 -19.75 -8.89
N ALA A 462 -2.88 -18.70 -8.07
CA ALA A 462 -3.82 -18.40 -6.99
C ALA A 462 -5.09 -17.65 -7.46
N GLY A 463 -5.24 -17.35 -8.76
CA GLY A 463 -6.36 -16.56 -9.27
C GLY A 463 -6.31 -15.08 -8.86
N THR A 464 -5.11 -14.56 -8.60
CA THR A 464 -4.89 -13.24 -8.02
C THR A 464 -4.31 -12.28 -9.05
N LEU A 465 -5.18 -11.76 -9.92
CA LEU A 465 -4.78 -10.97 -11.08
C LEU A 465 -5.26 -9.52 -10.96
N LEU A 466 -4.33 -8.57 -11.01
CA LEU A 466 -4.66 -7.18 -11.30
C LEU A 466 -4.84 -7.02 -12.81
N THR A 467 -5.99 -6.51 -13.24
CA THR A 467 -6.28 -6.23 -14.65
C THR A 467 -6.44 -4.72 -14.86
N LEU A 468 -5.75 -4.16 -15.86
CA LEU A 468 -5.97 -2.78 -16.28
C LEU A 468 -6.76 -2.77 -17.59
N ALA A 469 -7.84 -1.98 -17.63
CA ALA A 469 -8.64 -1.81 -18.83
C ALA A 469 -7.82 -1.21 -19.99
N SER A 470 -8.32 -1.31 -21.23
CA SER A 470 -7.58 -0.85 -22.43
C SER A 470 -7.17 0.62 -22.38
N GLY A 471 -8.04 1.49 -21.84
CA GLY A 471 -7.77 2.92 -21.66
C GLY A 471 -7.09 3.29 -20.34
N ALA A 472 -6.75 2.32 -19.49
CA ALA A 472 -6.18 2.59 -18.18
C ALA A 472 -4.76 3.16 -18.30
N THR A 473 -4.51 4.30 -17.66
CA THR A 473 -3.18 4.91 -17.59
C THR A 473 -2.29 4.20 -16.58
N VAL A 474 -0.98 4.34 -16.74
CA VAL A 474 0.02 3.89 -15.76
C VAL A 474 0.95 5.06 -15.49
N THR A 475 1.09 5.43 -14.22
CA THR A 475 1.95 6.54 -13.78
C THR A 475 2.89 6.08 -12.67
N GLY A 476 4.13 6.58 -12.69
CA GLY A 476 5.16 6.19 -11.72
C GLY A 476 5.92 4.93 -12.15
N GLY A 477 6.32 4.14 -11.16
CA GLY A 477 7.10 2.92 -11.38
C GLY A 477 8.58 3.10 -11.07
N SER A 478 9.13 2.23 -10.22
CA SER A 478 10.55 2.22 -9.84
C SER A 478 10.94 0.87 -9.23
N ASN A 479 12.23 0.66 -8.96
CA ASN A 479 12.70 -0.52 -8.23
C ASN A 479 11.97 -0.72 -6.89
N ALA A 480 11.52 0.37 -6.26
CA ALA A 480 10.76 0.35 -5.01
C ALA A 480 9.24 0.34 -5.21
N SER A 481 8.73 0.45 -6.43
CA SER A 481 7.29 0.40 -6.71
C SER A 481 6.96 -0.13 -8.10
N HIS A 482 6.48 -1.38 -8.16
CA HIS A 482 6.06 -2.06 -9.39
C HIS A 482 5.17 -3.26 -9.07
N VAL A 483 4.56 -3.84 -10.10
CA VAL A 483 3.86 -5.13 -9.98
C VAL A 483 4.90 -6.25 -10.02
N SER A 484 4.99 -7.02 -8.93
CA SER A 484 5.85 -8.21 -8.80
C SER A 484 5.01 -9.46 -8.96
N GLY A 485 4.87 -9.90 -10.22
CA GLY A 485 4.01 -11.01 -10.61
C GLY A 485 3.30 -10.75 -11.93
N TYR A 486 2.14 -11.40 -12.10
CA TYR A 486 1.33 -11.26 -13.30
C TYR A 486 0.48 -9.99 -13.28
N LEU A 487 0.45 -9.29 -14.42
CA LEU A 487 -0.44 -8.17 -14.69
C LEU A 487 -1.21 -8.47 -15.97
N ALA A 488 -2.52 -8.22 -15.96
CA ALA A 488 -3.32 -8.27 -17.18
C ALA A 488 -3.56 -6.87 -17.75
N ARG A 489 -3.45 -6.75 -19.08
CA ARG A 489 -3.87 -5.57 -19.83
C ARG A 489 -4.97 -5.96 -20.81
N GLN A 490 -6.10 -5.27 -20.76
CA GLN A 490 -7.20 -5.51 -21.67
C GLN A 490 -6.96 -4.87 -23.04
N ALA A 491 -7.35 -5.59 -24.09
CA ALA A 491 -7.52 -5.09 -25.43
C ALA A 491 -8.97 -5.35 -25.90
N PRO A 492 -9.58 -4.42 -26.65
CA PRO A 492 -10.87 -4.68 -27.27
C PRO A 492 -10.76 -5.87 -28.24
N ALA A 493 -11.91 -6.49 -28.57
CA ALA A 493 -11.95 -7.66 -29.44
C ALA A 493 -11.30 -7.41 -30.82
N THR A 494 -11.47 -6.18 -31.32
CA THR A 494 -10.94 -5.71 -32.60
C THR A 494 -9.99 -4.54 -32.39
N VAL A 495 -8.79 -4.64 -32.95
CA VAL A 495 -7.83 -3.53 -33.10
C VAL A 495 -7.50 -3.40 -34.58
N VAL A 496 -7.49 -2.17 -35.12
CA VAL A 496 -7.28 -1.90 -36.54
C VAL A 496 -6.02 -1.07 -36.76
N ALA A 497 -5.39 -1.22 -37.93
CA ALA A 497 -4.07 -0.65 -38.21
C ALA A 497 -4.01 0.89 -38.10
N GLY A 498 -5.12 1.59 -38.32
CA GLY A 498 -5.21 3.05 -38.19
C GLY A 498 -5.34 3.56 -36.74
N ALA A 499 -5.52 2.66 -35.77
CA ALA A 499 -5.67 3.00 -34.35
C ALA A 499 -5.01 1.90 -33.48
N PRO A 500 -3.67 1.77 -33.53
CA PRO A 500 -2.96 0.77 -32.76
C PRO A 500 -3.10 1.02 -31.26
N LEU A 501 -3.04 -0.05 -30.47
CA LEU A 501 -3.18 -0.01 -29.01
C LEU A 501 -1.84 -0.30 -28.34
N SER A 502 -1.39 0.59 -27.44
CA SER A 502 -0.17 0.40 -26.66
C SER A 502 -0.50 0.05 -25.20
N LEU A 503 0.05 -1.06 -24.71
CA LEU A 503 -0.23 -1.61 -23.39
C LEU A 503 1.07 -1.71 -22.59
N LEU A 504 1.30 -0.75 -21.69
CA LEU A 504 2.46 -0.70 -20.79
C LEU A 504 2.28 -1.62 -19.58
N TYR A 505 3.29 -2.44 -19.28
CA TYR A 505 3.35 -3.31 -18.11
C TYR A 505 4.40 -2.77 -17.13
N PRO A 506 4.00 -2.09 -16.05
CA PRO A 506 4.92 -1.62 -15.03
C PRO A 506 5.30 -2.74 -14.05
N VAL A 507 5.93 -3.78 -14.58
CA VAL A 507 6.30 -4.98 -13.84
C VAL A 507 7.77 -4.98 -13.42
N GLY A 508 8.10 -5.82 -12.45
CA GLY A 508 9.46 -6.08 -12.01
C GLY A 508 9.53 -7.39 -11.23
N LYS A 509 10.75 -7.78 -10.86
CA LYS A 509 11.01 -8.97 -10.05
C LYS A 509 12.29 -8.74 -9.25
N ASN A 510 12.38 -9.31 -8.05
CA ASN A 510 13.55 -9.17 -7.18
C ASN A 510 13.98 -7.71 -6.94
N ASN A 511 13.00 -6.82 -6.72
CA ASN A 511 13.19 -5.37 -6.56
C ASN A 511 13.80 -4.65 -7.78
N ILE A 512 13.74 -5.26 -8.97
CA ILE A 512 14.20 -4.66 -10.23
C ILE A 512 12.97 -4.35 -11.08
N TYR A 513 12.71 -3.07 -11.28
CA TYR A 513 11.63 -2.60 -12.14
C TYR A 513 12.04 -2.62 -13.59
N ARG A 514 11.40 -3.47 -14.40
CA ARG A 514 11.78 -3.61 -15.80
C ARG A 514 10.51 -3.68 -16.65
N PRO A 515 9.94 -2.50 -16.96
CA PRO A 515 8.68 -2.43 -17.67
C PRO A 515 8.84 -2.91 -19.11
N PHE A 516 7.75 -3.40 -19.70
CA PHE A 516 7.68 -3.71 -21.12
C PHE A 516 6.36 -3.24 -21.71
N THR A 517 6.29 -3.14 -23.02
CA THR A 517 5.10 -2.68 -23.73
C THR A 517 4.71 -3.69 -24.80
N LEU A 518 3.43 -4.04 -24.85
CA LEU A 518 2.82 -4.71 -26.00
C LEU A 518 2.14 -3.65 -26.87
N ASN A 519 2.56 -3.53 -28.12
CA ASN A 519 1.86 -2.72 -29.12
C ASN A 519 1.06 -3.65 -30.04
N VAL A 520 -0.25 -3.52 -30.02
CA VAL A 520 -1.17 -4.26 -30.89
C VAL A 520 -1.48 -3.37 -32.09
N ASN A 521 -1.01 -3.78 -33.27
CA ASN A 521 -1.25 -3.09 -34.52
C ASN A 521 -2.61 -3.49 -35.11
N THR A 522 -2.87 -4.79 -35.18
CA THR A 522 -4.17 -5.35 -35.58
C THR A 522 -4.52 -6.56 -34.73
N GLN A 523 -5.82 -6.78 -34.51
CA GLN A 523 -6.32 -7.95 -33.79
C GLN A 523 -7.77 -8.22 -34.18
N ASN A 524 -8.13 -9.50 -34.25
CA ASN A 524 -9.51 -9.96 -34.22
C ASN A 524 -9.63 -11.16 -33.27
N SER A 525 -10.66 -11.16 -32.42
CA SER A 525 -10.95 -12.20 -31.43
C SER A 525 -12.46 -12.22 -31.14
N SER A 526 -12.95 -13.30 -30.54
CA SER A 526 -14.38 -13.46 -30.22
C SER A 526 -14.87 -12.58 -29.07
N SER A 527 -13.97 -12.02 -28.26
CA SER A 527 -14.29 -11.26 -27.05
C SER A 527 -13.18 -10.27 -26.72
N THR A 528 -13.36 -9.47 -25.67
CA THR A 528 -12.25 -8.70 -25.07
C THR A 528 -11.12 -9.68 -24.69
N VAL A 529 -9.88 -9.26 -24.90
CA VAL A 529 -8.68 -10.07 -24.63
C VAL A 529 -7.96 -9.50 -23.42
N ASN A 530 -7.64 -10.34 -22.44
CA ASN A 530 -6.67 -10.00 -21.40
C ASN A 530 -5.32 -10.56 -21.81
N TYR A 531 -4.37 -9.68 -22.12
CA TYR A 531 -2.98 -10.06 -22.26
C TYR A 531 -2.36 -10.13 -20.87
N ILE A 532 -1.99 -11.35 -20.46
CA ILE A 532 -1.47 -11.65 -19.13
C ILE A 532 0.06 -11.75 -19.24
N GLY A 533 0.76 -10.87 -18.55
CA GLY A 533 2.21 -10.75 -18.65
C GLY A 533 2.93 -10.70 -17.30
N GLU A 534 4.11 -11.28 -17.23
CA GLU A 534 5.04 -11.21 -16.09
C GLU A 534 6.48 -11.10 -16.59
N ILE A 535 7.39 -10.71 -15.70
CA ILE A 535 8.83 -10.78 -15.94
C ILE A 535 9.48 -11.88 -15.09
N MET A 536 10.35 -12.64 -15.73
CA MET A 536 11.12 -13.72 -15.13
C MET A 536 12.56 -13.26 -14.97
N ASP A 537 13.06 -13.14 -13.73
CA ASP A 537 14.45 -12.77 -13.44
C ASP A 537 15.33 -14.02 -13.28
N THR A 538 15.29 -14.86 -14.31
CA THR A 538 16.05 -16.11 -14.43
C THR A 538 16.46 -16.33 -15.87
N ALA A 539 17.58 -17.04 -16.08
CA ALA A 539 18.00 -17.46 -17.41
C ALA A 539 16.90 -18.31 -18.10
N PRO A 540 16.50 -18.00 -19.34
CA PRO A 540 15.67 -18.88 -20.15
C PRO A 540 16.47 -20.13 -20.57
N ALA A 541 15.77 -21.23 -20.84
CA ALA A 541 16.39 -22.42 -21.42
C ALA A 541 16.98 -22.11 -22.81
N GLN A 542 18.25 -22.46 -23.03
CA GLN A 542 19.00 -22.10 -24.24
C GLN A 542 18.83 -23.09 -25.41
N VAL A 543 17.59 -23.38 -25.77
CA VAL A 543 17.32 -24.05 -27.05
C VAL A 543 17.05 -22.96 -28.08
N VAL A 544 18.04 -22.60 -28.91
CA VAL A 544 17.93 -21.53 -29.91
C VAL A 544 17.95 -22.09 -31.33
N SER A 545 17.24 -21.43 -32.24
CA SER A 545 17.25 -21.70 -33.68
C SER A 545 18.09 -20.66 -34.40
N ALA A 546 18.88 -21.09 -35.39
CA ALA A 546 19.59 -20.17 -36.28
C ALA A 546 18.62 -19.11 -36.86
N PRO A 547 19.04 -17.84 -36.97
CA PRO A 547 20.41 -17.32 -36.81
C PRO A 547 20.74 -16.86 -35.38
N LEU A 548 19.94 -17.19 -34.35
CA LEU A 548 20.29 -16.84 -32.98
C LEU A 548 21.51 -17.64 -32.52
N ASP A 549 22.44 -16.95 -31.85
CA ASP A 549 23.55 -17.55 -31.13
C ASP A 549 23.14 -17.83 -29.67
N HIS A 550 22.52 -16.84 -29.02
CA HIS A 550 22.02 -16.95 -27.65
C HIS A 550 20.85 -16.01 -27.38
N VAL A 551 20.14 -16.30 -26.29
CA VAL A 551 19.17 -15.41 -25.64
C VAL A 551 19.75 -14.93 -24.31
N SER A 552 19.28 -13.79 -23.81
CA SER A 552 19.72 -13.20 -22.55
C SER A 552 19.71 -14.23 -21.44
N PHE A 553 20.83 -14.40 -20.74
CA PHE A 553 20.93 -15.28 -19.56
C PHE A 553 20.33 -14.65 -18.31
N LYS A 554 19.87 -13.39 -18.37
CA LYS A 554 19.39 -12.68 -17.20
C LYS A 554 17.89 -12.86 -16.98
N ARG A 555 17.09 -12.54 -18.00
CA ARG A 555 15.64 -12.44 -17.88
C ARG A 555 14.90 -12.57 -19.20
N TYR A 556 13.61 -12.87 -19.08
CA TYR A 556 12.68 -12.88 -20.19
C TYR A 556 11.28 -12.45 -19.72
N VAL A 557 10.46 -12.00 -20.66
CA VAL A 557 9.05 -11.69 -20.43
C VAL A 557 8.21 -12.87 -20.88
N ARG A 558 7.23 -13.25 -20.07
CA ARG A 558 6.17 -14.17 -20.47
C ARG A 558 4.91 -13.35 -20.73
N LEU A 559 4.25 -13.58 -21.86
CA LEU A 559 3.08 -12.83 -22.28
C LEU A 559 2.17 -13.69 -23.15
N ALA A 560 0.90 -13.82 -22.77
CA ALA A 560 -0.09 -14.54 -23.57
C ALA A 560 -1.49 -13.91 -23.48
N PRO A 561 -2.28 -13.97 -24.56
CA PRO A 561 -3.70 -13.70 -24.48
C PRO A 561 -4.42 -14.82 -23.70
N ASP A 562 -5.49 -14.47 -22.98
CA ASP A 562 -6.36 -15.42 -22.29
C ASP A 562 -7.35 -16.14 -23.22
N VAL A 563 -7.57 -15.59 -24.42
CA VAL A 563 -8.43 -16.15 -25.46
C VAL A 563 -7.68 -16.34 -26.78
N ALA A 564 -8.14 -17.26 -27.60
CA ALA A 564 -7.59 -17.47 -28.94
C ALA A 564 -7.86 -16.26 -29.84
N LEU A 565 -6.86 -15.90 -30.66
CA LEU A 565 -6.95 -14.81 -31.61
C LEU A 565 -7.23 -15.36 -33.01
N GLY A 566 -8.18 -14.76 -33.73
CA GLY A 566 -8.43 -15.07 -35.14
C GLY A 566 -7.40 -14.41 -36.07
N SER A 567 -6.92 -13.23 -35.69
CA SER A 567 -5.75 -12.59 -36.30
C SER A 567 -5.05 -11.69 -35.29
N PHE A 568 -3.74 -11.50 -35.47
CA PHE A 568 -2.93 -10.60 -34.66
C PHE A 568 -1.77 -10.04 -35.50
N SER A 569 -1.41 -8.80 -35.23
CA SER A 569 -0.11 -8.22 -35.61
C SER A 569 0.29 -7.21 -34.54
N GLY A 570 1.54 -7.26 -34.10
CA GLY A 570 2.02 -6.35 -33.07
C GLY A 570 3.53 -6.43 -32.83
N THR A 571 4.01 -5.59 -31.92
CA THR A 571 5.41 -5.57 -31.46
C THR A 571 5.46 -5.62 -29.94
N VAL A 572 6.59 -6.12 -29.40
CA VAL A 572 6.90 -6.03 -27.98
C VAL A 572 8.14 -5.15 -27.83
N THR A 573 8.09 -4.23 -26.87
CA THR A 573 9.23 -3.40 -26.45
C THR A 573 9.68 -3.85 -25.07
N LEU A 574 10.92 -4.31 -24.96
CA LEU A 574 11.55 -4.66 -23.68
C LEU A 574 12.49 -3.54 -23.24
N SER A 575 12.39 -3.11 -21.97
CA SER A 575 13.42 -2.27 -21.36
C SER A 575 14.60 -3.11 -20.90
N PHE A 576 15.79 -2.49 -20.89
CA PHE A 576 17.02 -3.09 -20.38
C PHE A 576 17.88 -2.05 -19.68
N ALA A 577 18.72 -2.50 -18.77
CA ALA A 577 19.71 -1.68 -18.08
C ALA A 577 21.05 -2.43 -17.94
N ALA A 578 22.00 -1.86 -17.21
CA ALA A 578 23.34 -2.42 -17.05
C ALA A 578 23.33 -3.89 -16.57
N ASP A 579 22.35 -4.28 -15.76
CA ASP A 579 22.20 -5.64 -15.22
C ASP A 579 21.64 -6.66 -16.23
N ASP A 580 21.25 -6.22 -17.43
CA ASP A 580 20.87 -7.06 -18.58
C ASP A 580 22.06 -7.40 -19.49
N PHE A 581 23.26 -6.92 -19.16
CA PHE A 581 24.51 -7.18 -19.90
C PHE A 581 24.41 -6.85 -21.39
N VAL A 582 23.69 -5.77 -21.71
CA VAL A 582 23.68 -5.16 -23.05
C VAL A 582 24.90 -4.27 -23.17
N THR A 583 25.80 -4.58 -24.09
CA THR A 583 27.10 -3.87 -24.19
C THR A 583 27.18 -2.88 -25.36
N ASP A 584 26.52 -3.15 -26.49
CA ASP A 584 26.23 -2.18 -27.55
C ASP A 584 24.82 -2.41 -28.15
N PRO A 585 23.80 -1.65 -27.70
CA PRO A 585 22.45 -1.80 -28.22
C PRO A 585 22.30 -1.34 -29.68
N ALA A 586 23.30 -0.68 -30.28
CA ALA A 586 23.24 -0.20 -31.66
C ALA A 586 23.52 -1.31 -32.70
N LEU A 587 24.18 -2.40 -32.32
CA LEU A 587 24.55 -3.46 -33.27
C LEU A 587 23.33 -4.17 -33.83
N ALA A 588 23.30 -4.38 -35.15
CA ALA A 588 22.19 -5.06 -35.85
C ALA A 588 21.94 -6.49 -35.36
N SER A 589 22.97 -7.13 -34.78
CA SER A 589 22.89 -8.45 -34.17
C SER A 589 22.11 -8.49 -32.87
N PHE A 590 21.92 -7.35 -32.19
CA PHE A 590 21.07 -7.24 -31.00
C PHE A 590 19.60 -7.24 -31.42
N VAL A 591 18.92 -8.36 -31.22
CA VAL A 591 17.57 -8.64 -31.73
C VAL A 591 16.64 -9.11 -30.62
N MET A 592 15.34 -9.19 -30.91
CA MET A 592 14.39 -9.84 -30.02
C MET A 592 14.24 -11.31 -30.40
N ALA A 593 14.28 -12.19 -29.40
CA ALA A 593 13.92 -13.59 -29.55
C ALA A 593 12.51 -13.85 -29.01
N LYS A 594 11.83 -14.81 -29.63
CA LYS A 594 10.51 -15.29 -29.21
C LYS A 594 10.49 -16.81 -29.14
N SER A 595 9.77 -17.35 -28.17
CA SER A 595 9.42 -18.77 -28.11
C SER A 595 7.92 -18.91 -27.83
N ASP A 596 7.20 -19.71 -28.61
CA ASP A 596 5.75 -19.91 -28.49
C ASP A 596 5.35 -21.01 -27.50
N ALA A 597 6.32 -21.72 -26.93
CA ALA A 597 6.08 -22.72 -25.91
C ALA A 597 7.04 -22.51 -24.74
N PRO A 598 6.65 -22.84 -23.49
CA PRO A 598 7.52 -22.70 -22.32
C PRO A 598 8.90 -23.37 -22.46
N THR A 599 8.98 -24.46 -23.24
CA THR A 599 10.20 -25.23 -23.51
C THR A 599 10.53 -25.31 -25.01
N GLY A 600 9.90 -24.47 -25.84
CA GLY A 600 10.12 -24.47 -27.29
C GLY A 600 11.39 -23.70 -27.69
N PRO A 601 11.92 -23.95 -28.90
CA PRO A 601 13.11 -23.25 -29.38
C PRO A 601 12.84 -21.75 -29.50
N TRP A 602 13.82 -20.95 -29.13
CA TRP A 602 13.84 -19.51 -29.36
C TRP A 602 14.21 -19.21 -30.81
N SER A 603 13.41 -18.39 -31.48
CA SER A 603 13.68 -17.90 -32.82
C SER A 603 13.83 -16.38 -32.81
N SER A 604 14.69 -15.86 -33.70
CA SER A 604 14.80 -14.41 -33.88
C SER A 604 13.52 -13.89 -34.54
N ILE A 605 12.92 -12.88 -33.93
CA ILE A 605 11.86 -12.07 -34.55
C ILE A 605 12.38 -10.69 -34.96
N GLY A 606 13.71 -10.52 -35.00
CA GLY A 606 14.36 -9.27 -35.37
C GLY A 606 14.04 -8.11 -34.44
N ARG A 607 14.29 -6.89 -34.92
CA ARG A 607 13.94 -5.63 -34.25
C ARG A 607 13.42 -4.60 -35.25
N SER A 608 12.56 -3.70 -34.81
CA SER A 608 12.11 -2.54 -35.59
C SER A 608 12.66 -1.22 -35.07
N ALA A 609 12.97 -1.14 -33.78
CA ALA A 609 13.56 0.02 -33.15
C ALA A 609 14.42 -0.36 -31.95
N ASN A 610 15.40 0.48 -31.63
CA ASN A 610 16.22 0.42 -30.43
C ASN A 610 16.46 1.86 -29.94
N SER A 611 16.58 2.05 -28.63
CA SER A 611 16.86 3.35 -28.05
C SER A 611 17.69 3.23 -26.77
N GLY A 612 18.33 4.33 -26.37
CA GLY A 612 19.11 4.42 -25.13
C GLY A 612 20.56 3.94 -25.29
N SER A 613 21.17 3.61 -24.15
CA SER A 613 22.56 3.16 -24.03
C SER A 613 22.63 1.80 -23.34
N ALA A 614 23.82 1.18 -23.30
CA ALA A 614 24.08 -0.05 -22.56
C ALA A 614 23.61 -0.03 -21.09
N SER A 615 23.59 1.14 -20.44
CA SER A 615 23.18 1.27 -19.03
C SER A 615 21.68 1.48 -18.83
N ASN A 616 20.96 1.94 -19.85
CA ASN A 616 19.51 2.14 -19.82
C ASN A 616 18.96 2.33 -21.25
N GLY A 617 18.08 1.43 -21.69
CA GLY A 617 17.52 1.49 -23.04
C GLY A 617 16.32 0.59 -23.25
N SER A 618 15.88 0.52 -24.50
CA SER A 618 14.78 -0.36 -24.91
C SER A 618 14.99 -0.92 -26.31
N LEU A 619 14.44 -2.12 -26.53
CA LEU A 619 14.45 -2.82 -27.80
C LEU A 619 13.02 -3.18 -28.20
N THR A 620 12.59 -2.77 -29.39
CA THR A 620 11.28 -3.12 -29.97
C THR A 620 11.47 -4.19 -31.03
N SER A 621 10.75 -5.30 -30.92
CA SER A 621 10.76 -6.40 -31.90
C SER A 621 10.34 -5.94 -33.31
N ALA A 622 10.63 -6.73 -34.35
CA ALA A 622 9.86 -6.61 -35.57
C ALA A 622 8.41 -7.09 -35.33
N SER A 623 7.52 -6.82 -36.29
CA SER A 623 6.11 -7.24 -36.16
C SER A 623 6.00 -8.76 -36.17
N PHE A 624 5.26 -9.31 -35.21
CA PHE A 624 4.91 -10.73 -35.16
C PHE A 624 3.40 -10.91 -35.22
N ILE A 625 2.95 -12.07 -35.70
CA ILE A 625 1.53 -12.31 -36.06
C ILE A 625 0.87 -13.46 -35.29
N THR A 626 1.63 -14.16 -34.44
CA THR A 626 1.13 -15.31 -33.66
C THR A 626 1.52 -15.21 -32.19
N PHE A 627 0.63 -15.69 -31.33
CA PHE A 627 0.93 -16.04 -29.94
C PHE A 627 0.77 -17.55 -29.76
N GLY A 628 1.69 -18.17 -29.02
CA GLY A 628 1.49 -19.48 -28.43
C GLY A 628 0.78 -19.38 -27.07
N THR A 629 0.62 -20.52 -26.41
CA THR A 629 -0.11 -20.62 -25.12
C THR A 629 0.57 -19.87 -23.98
N ASN A 630 1.89 -19.65 -24.07
CA ASN A 630 2.69 -18.82 -23.17
C ASN A 630 3.92 -18.29 -23.94
N SER A 631 3.72 -17.33 -24.84
CA SER A 631 4.83 -16.76 -25.59
C SER A 631 5.83 -16.10 -24.64
N ASN A 632 7.11 -16.41 -24.82
CA ASN A 632 8.20 -15.76 -24.12
C ASN A 632 8.96 -14.85 -25.07
N PHE A 633 9.45 -13.73 -24.55
CA PHE A 633 10.22 -12.71 -25.27
C PHE A 633 11.50 -12.42 -24.49
N SER A 634 12.63 -12.40 -25.17
CA SER A 634 13.91 -12.08 -24.53
C SER A 634 14.78 -11.25 -25.47
N LEU A 635 15.69 -10.48 -24.87
CA LEU A 635 16.80 -9.89 -25.61
C LEU A 635 17.71 -11.01 -26.11
N ALA A 636 18.29 -10.85 -27.29
CA ALA A 636 19.09 -11.90 -27.90
C ALA A 636 20.15 -11.35 -28.85
N SER A 637 21.06 -12.23 -29.26
CA SER A 637 22.09 -11.94 -30.24
C SER A 637 22.12 -12.99 -31.33
N THR A 638 22.34 -12.55 -32.58
CA THR A 638 22.67 -13.45 -33.70
C THR A 638 24.16 -13.73 -33.85
N VAL A 639 24.96 -13.24 -32.90
CA VAL A 639 26.42 -13.36 -32.97
C VAL A 639 26.99 -13.78 -31.61
N ALA A 640 28.06 -14.60 -31.65
CA ALA A 640 28.75 -15.13 -30.48
C ALA A 640 29.18 -14.04 -29.48
N SER A 641 28.90 -14.26 -28.19
CA SER A 641 29.46 -13.44 -27.11
C SER A 641 30.97 -13.63 -27.02
N VAL A 642 31.73 -12.54 -26.94
CA VAL A 642 33.18 -12.57 -26.70
C VAL A 642 33.44 -12.18 -25.24
N GLY A 643 34.08 -13.05 -24.47
CA GLY A 643 34.44 -12.79 -23.06
C GLY A 643 33.55 -13.54 -22.04
N PHE A 644 32.25 -13.23 -21.99
CA PHE A 644 31.29 -13.88 -21.09
C PHE A 644 30.14 -14.55 -21.87
N PRO A 645 29.81 -15.82 -21.60
CA PRO A 645 28.69 -16.49 -22.27
C PRO A 645 27.36 -15.74 -22.02
N GLY A 646 26.67 -15.36 -23.11
CA GLY A 646 25.30 -14.83 -23.07
C GLY A 646 25.17 -13.30 -22.98
N THR A 647 26.27 -12.54 -23.02
CA THR A 647 26.18 -11.06 -23.09
C THR A 647 25.63 -10.60 -24.44
N ASN A 648 24.74 -9.62 -24.41
CA ASN A 648 24.21 -8.97 -25.62
C ASN A 648 25.26 -7.97 -26.17
N PRO A 649 25.42 -7.88 -27.50
CA PRO A 649 26.71 -7.86 -28.21
C PRO A 649 27.60 -6.64 -27.93
N LEU A 650 28.93 -6.86 -27.97
CA LEU A 650 30.01 -5.86 -27.84
C LEU A 650 30.33 -5.20 -29.20
N PRO A 651 30.75 -3.92 -29.26
CA PRO A 651 31.22 -3.30 -30.50
C PRO A 651 32.55 -3.93 -30.96
N VAL A 652 32.58 -4.39 -32.22
CA VAL A 652 33.65 -5.12 -32.92
C VAL A 652 33.79 -6.60 -32.50
N GLN A 653 33.68 -7.47 -33.50
CA GLN A 653 33.64 -8.91 -33.30
C GLN A 653 34.81 -9.59 -34.01
N LEU A 654 35.91 -9.79 -33.27
CA LEU A 654 37.00 -10.66 -33.67
C LEU A 654 36.46 -12.10 -33.75
N THR A 655 36.51 -12.72 -34.93
CA THR A 655 35.97 -14.08 -35.15
C THR A 655 37.02 -15.17 -34.97
N ARG A 656 38.30 -14.85 -35.20
CA ARG A 656 39.42 -15.78 -34.95
C ARG A 656 40.73 -15.02 -34.77
N PHE A 657 41.65 -15.62 -34.02
CA PHE A 657 43.06 -15.26 -33.98
C PHE A 657 43.89 -16.54 -33.79
N ALA A 658 44.96 -16.72 -34.57
CA ALA A 658 45.79 -17.92 -34.55
C ALA A 658 47.26 -17.57 -34.79
N ALA A 659 48.17 -18.39 -34.25
CA ALA A 659 49.61 -18.33 -34.49
C ALA A 659 50.10 -19.67 -35.05
N SER A 660 50.96 -19.63 -36.08
CA SER A 660 51.55 -20.84 -36.67
C SER A 660 53.00 -20.63 -37.08
N THR A 661 53.85 -21.62 -36.82
CA THR A 661 55.27 -21.56 -37.20
C THR A 661 55.44 -21.75 -38.70
N LYS A 662 56.23 -20.89 -39.35
CA LYS A 662 56.62 -20.94 -40.76
C LYS A 662 58.15 -20.90 -40.87
N GLY A 663 58.75 -21.42 -41.94
CA GLY A 663 60.23 -21.54 -42.05
C GLY A 663 61.05 -20.26 -41.85
N ASN A 664 60.42 -19.08 -41.84
CA ASN A 664 61.04 -17.77 -41.66
C ASN A 664 60.42 -16.92 -40.52
N GLY A 665 59.62 -17.51 -39.62
CA GLY A 665 59.02 -16.80 -38.48
C GLY A 665 57.74 -17.44 -37.92
N ILE A 666 57.01 -16.72 -37.09
CA ILE A 666 55.66 -17.11 -36.62
C ILE A 666 54.61 -16.24 -37.33
N ALA A 667 53.75 -16.87 -38.13
CA ALA A 667 52.65 -16.20 -38.82
C ALA A 667 51.43 -16.07 -37.90
N LEU A 668 50.85 -14.88 -37.84
CA LEU A 668 49.67 -14.57 -37.05
C LEU A 668 48.52 -14.16 -37.95
N ASP A 669 47.40 -14.85 -37.82
CA ASP A 669 46.23 -14.69 -38.68
C ASP A 669 44.98 -14.40 -37.87
N TRP A 670 44.24 -13.33 -38.20
CA TRP A 670 42.95 -13.05 -37.58
C TRP A 670 41.88 -12.65 -38.59
N ALA A 671 40.63 -12.70 -38.13
CA ALA A 671 39.53 -12.12 -38.87
C ALA A 671 38.55 -11.39 -37.98
N THR A 672 37.94 -10.35 -38.53
CA THR A 672 36.83 -9.59 -37.94
C THR A 672 35.57 -9.90 -38.73
N ALA A 673 34.44 -10.11 -38.06
CA ALA A 673 33.14 -10.22 -38.73
C ALA A 673 32.62 -8.85 -39.18
N MET A 674 32.87 -7.83 -38.35
CA MET A 674 32.59 -6.42 -38.61
C MET A 674 33.52 -5.55 -37.77
N GLU A 675 33.79 -4.35 -38.25
CA GLU A 675 34.59 -3.29 -37.62
C GLU A 675 33.72 -2.04 -37.52
N LYS A 676 33.80 -1.32 -36.41
CA LYS A 676 33.07 -0.07 -36.22
C LYS A 676 33.99 0.91 -35.52
N ASN A 677 34.34 1.98 -36.22
CA ASN A 677 35.31 2.98 -35.75
C ASN A 677 36.65 2.38 -35.30
N SER A 678 37.07 1.23 -35.83
CA SER A 678 38.34 0.59 -35.46
C SER A 678 39.50 1.33 -36.14
N ALA A 679 40.46 1.83 -35.38
CA ALA A 679 41.62 2.53 -35.94
C ALA A 679 42.70 1.55 -36.37
N TYR A 680 43.11 0.63 -35.49
CA TYR A 680 44.16 -0.35 -35.79
C TYR A 680 44.17 -1.54 -34.82
N PHE A 681 44.89 -2.59 -35.21
CA PHE A 681 45.27 -3.72 -34.38
C PHE A 681 46.78 -3.63 -34.07
N GLU A 682 47.14 -3.68 -32.80
CA GLU A 682 48.52 -3.81 -32.34
C GLU A 682 48.76 -5.27 -31.93
N VAL A 683 49.66 -5.92 -32.65
CA VAL A 683 50.10 -7.29 -32.37
C VAL A 683 51.13 -7.22 -31.26
N GLN A 684 50.90 -7.95 -30.18
CA GLN A 684 51.79 -7.99 -29.04
C GLN A 684 52.32 -9.39 -28.79
N ARG A 685 53.58 -9.50 -28.41
CA ARG A 685 54.29 -10.76 -28.09
C ARG A 685 54.74 -10.78 -26.62
N SER A 686 54.72 -11.96 -26.02
CA SER A 686 55.23 -12.26 -24.68
C SER A 686 55.95 -13.61 -24.66
N THR A 687 56.90 -13.79 -23.74
CA THR A 687 57.54 -15.09 -23.42
C THR A 687 56.99 -15.74 -22.16
N ASP A 688 56.23 -15.01 -21.35
CA ASP A 688 55.72 -15.41 -20.03
C ASP A 688 54.19 -15.42 -19.96
N SER A 689 53.49 -15.01 -21.03
CA SER A 689 52.05 -14.76 -21.11
C SER A 689 51.51 -13.64 -20.20
N GLU A 690 52.38 -12.88 -19.53
CA GLU A 690 52.03 -11.80 -18.61
C GLU A 690 52.46 -10.43 -19.16
N THR A 691 53.73 -10.31 -19.57
CA THR A 691 54.33 -9.08 -20.07
C THR A 691 54.34 -9.08 -21.59
N PHE A 692 53.41 -8.33 -22.19
CA PHE A 692 53.29 -8.21 -23.64
C PHE A 692 53.98 -6.94 -24.16
N ARG A 693 54.73 -7.08 -25.25
CA ARG A 693 55.37 -5.98 -25.97
C ARG A 693 54.80 -5.89 -27.38
N ALA A 694 54.51 -4.69 -27.86
CA ALA A 694 54.09 -4.47 -29.23
C ALA A 694 55.20 -4.88 -30.20
N ILE A 695 54.84 -5.64 -31.23
CA ILE A 695 55.77 -6.08 -32.29
C ILE A 695 55.36 -5.55 -33.66
N GLU A 696 54.06 -5.32 -33.91
CA GLU A 696 53.57 -4.82 -35.20
C GLU A 696 52.26 -4.05 -35.00
N LYS A 697 52.00 -3.07 -35.87
CA LYS A 697 50.73 -2.32 -35.90
C LYS A 697 50.12 -2.43 -37.28
N VAL A 698 48.92 -3.00 -37.36
CA VAL A 698 48.18 -3.22 -38.62
C VAL A 698 46.94 -2.34 -38.63
N GLN A 699 46.83 -1.49 -39.64
CA GLN A 699 45.71 -0.55 -39.77
C GLN A 699 44.40 -1.31 -40.03
N ALA A 700 43.34 -0.95 -39.30
CA ALA A 700 41.99 -1.47 -39.51
C ALA A 700 41.27 -0.68 -40.61
N LEU A 701 40.11 -1.15 -41.06
CA LEU A 701 39.33 -0.50 -42.14
C LEU A 701 38.37 0.58 -41.62
N GLY A 702 38.47 0.97 -40.35
CA GLY A 702 37.56 1.94 -39.75
C GLY A 702 36.22 1.30 -39.42
N THR A 703 35.27 1.45 -40.34
CA THR A 703 33.93 0.88 -40.21
C THR A 703 33.66 -0.02 -41.40
N SER A 704 33.52 -1.32 -41.12
CA SER A 704 33.20 -2.34 -42.11
C SER A 704 32.15 -3.30 -41.58
N THR A 705 31.21 -3.67 -42.44
CA THR A 705 30.18 -4.68 -42.14
C THR A 705 30.48 -6.03 -42.78
N THR A 706 31.59 -6.16 -43.49
CA THR A 706 32.03 -7.41 -44.13
C THR A 706 33.18 -8.05 -43.37
N THR A 707 33.29 -9.37 -43.49
CA THR A 707 34.41 -10.09 -42.88
C THR A 707 35.72 -9.69 -43.51
N HIS A 708 36.70 -9.31 -42.68
CA HIS A 708 38.05 -9.01 -43.11
C HIS A 708 39.05 -9.93 -42.45
N THR A 709 40.08 -10.30 -43.21
CA THR A 709 41.15 -11.17 -42.76
C THR A 709 42.45 -10.43 -42.82
N TYR A 710 43.23 -10.55 -41.76
CA TYR A 710 44.53 -9.90 -41.61
C TYR A 710 45.57 -10.96 -41.30
N THR A 711 46.79 -10.69 -41.72
CA THR A 711 47.94 -11.55 -41.44
C THR A 711 49.17 -10.70 -41.17
N THR A 712 50.01 -11.14 -40.26
CA THR A 712 51.36 -10.60 -40.07
C THR A 712 52.36 -11.72 -39.78
N LEU A 713 53.64 -11.42 -39.87
CA LEU A 713 54.73 -12.36 -39.62
C LEU A 713 55.69 -11.79 -38.58
N ASP A 714 55.81 -12.46 -37.44
CA ASP A 714 56.92 -12.25 -36.52
C ASP A 714 58.17 -12.90 -37.10
N ARG A 715 59.10 -12.08 -37.62
CA ARG A 715 60.36 -12.51 -38.26
C ARG A 715 61.51 -12.73 -37.28
N ALA A 716 61.36 -12.32 -36.03
CA ALA A 716 62.38 -12.49 -35.00
C ALA A 716 61.76 -13.11 -33.73
N PRO A 717 61.06 -14.26 -33.85
CA PRO A 717 60.49 -14.93 -32.69
C PRO A 717 61.61 -15.41 -31.76
N LEU A 718 61.34 -15.39 -30.46
CA LEU A 718 62.32 -15.82 -29.47
C LEU A 718 62.35 -17.34 -29.43
N ALA A 719 63.53 -17.93 -29.18
CA ALA A 719 63.64 -19.38 -29.06
C ALA A 719 62.73 -19.90 -27.92
N GLY A 720 62.00 -20.98 -28.17
CA GLY A 720 61.01 -21.52 -27.24
C GLY A 720 59.58 -21.09 -27.56
N LEU A 721 58.74 -21.01 -26.53
CA LEU A 721 57.31 -20.72 -26.69
C LEU A 721 57.09 -19.20 -26.71
N ASN A 722 56.38 -18.72 -27.72
CA ASN A 722 55.99 -17.31 -27.86
C ASN A 722 54.47 -17.21 -27.74
N TYR A 723 53.99 -16.24 -26.96
CA TYR A 723 52.58 -15.91 -26.77
C TYR A 723 52.24 -14.64 -27.52
N TYR A 724 51.07 -14.58 -28.13
CA TYR A 724 50.61 -13.45 -28.92
C TYR A 724 49.18 -13.06 -28.54
N ARG A 725 48.89 -11.76 -28.57
CA ARG A 725 47.53 -11.20 -28.48
C ARG A 725 47.40 -10.00 -29.41
N LEU A 726 46.17 -9.67 -29.79
CA LEU A 726 45.83 -8.41 -30.45
C LEU A 726 45.35 -7.42 -29.39
N ARG A 727 45.83 -6.19 -29.49
CA ARG A 727 45.25 -5.00 -28.85
C ARG A 727 44.58 -4.19 -29.94
N GLN A 728 43.25 -4.19 -29.96
CA GLN A 728 42.47 -3.37 -30.88
C GLN A 728 42.32 -1.98 -30.27
N VAL A 729 42.49 -0.95 -31.10
CA VAL A 729 42.31 0.45 -30.71
C VAL A 729 41.32 1.11 -31.66
N ASP A 730 40.27 1.72 -31.11
CA ASP A 730 39.25 2.45 -31.84
C ASP A 730 39.67 3.91 -32.09
N ALA A 731 38.98 4.61 -32.98
CA ALA A 731 39.30 5.99 -33.38
C ALA A 731 39.14 7.01 -32.24
N ASP A 732 38.37 6.67 -31.20
CA ASP A 732 38.22 7.44 -29.97
C ASP A 732 39.24 7.08 -28.87
N GLY A 733 40.16 6.15 -29.17
CA GLY A 733 41.20 5.69 -28.25
C GLY A 733 40.76 4.59 -27.29
N LYS A 734 39.54 4.05 -27.41
CA LYS A 734 39.11 2.89 -26.63
C LYS A 734 39.85 1.63 -27.09
N GLU A 735 40.18 0.75 -26.14
CA GLU A 735 40.99 -0.43 -26.40
C GLU A 735 40.32 -1.72 -25.95
N SER A 736 40.54 -2.80 -26.69
CA SER A 736 40.12 -4.16 -26.35
C SER A 736 41.20 -5.18 -26.72
N TYR A 737 41.16 -6.37 -26.12
CA TYR A 737 42.19 -7.40 -26.32
C TYR A 737 41.59 -8.71 -26.80
N SER A 738 42.30 -9.43 -27.67
CA SER A 738 41.95 -10.81 -28.06
C SER A 738 42.31 -11.82 -26.96
N SER A 739 41.87 -13.07 -27.16
CA SER A 739 42.50 -14.22 -26.49
C SER A 739 43.99 -14.33 -26.86
N VAL A 740 44.77 -14.95 -25.98
CA VAL A 740 46.19 -15.23 -26.20
C VAL A 740 46.34 -16.54 -26.98
N VAL A 741 47.15 -16.53 -28.03
CA VAL A 741 47.56 -17.73 -28.79
C VAL A 741 49.06 -17.95 -28.64
N SER A 742 49.55 -19.17 -28.89
CA SER A 742 50.98 -19.46 -28.76
C SER A 742 51.52 -20.28 -29.92
N ALA A 743 52.81 -20.12 -30.20
CA ALA A 743 53.56 -20.93 -31.16
C ALA A 743 55.02 -21.07 -30.71
N ARG A 744 55.62 -22.24 -30.98
CA ARG A 744 56.99 -22.56 -30.58
C ARG A 744 57.96 -22.32 -31.73
N TRP A 745 59.08 -21.66 -31.45
CA TRP A 745 60.16 -21.38 -32.39
C TRP A 745 61.46 -22.10 -31.98
N SER A 746 62.08 -22.82 -32.90
CA SER A 746 63.39 -23.45 -32.72
C SER A 746 64.43 -22.69 -33.55
N ALA A 747 65.38 -22.03 -32.89
CA ALA A 747 66.51 -21.40 -33.57
C ALA A 747 67.51 -22.47 -34.05
N VAL A 748 68.05 -22.35 -35.27
CA VAL A 748 69.09 -23.24 -35.82
C VAL A 748 70.44 -22.95 -35.13
N ALA A 749 71.10 -23.97 -34.56
CA ALA A 749 72.42 -23.85 -33.95
C ALA A 749 73.52 -23.64 -35.02
N ALA A 750 74.55 -22.83 -34.72
CA ALA A 750 75.66 -22.58 -35.64
C ALA A 750 76.58 -23.82 -35.75
N VAL A 751 76.84 -24.29 -36.97
CA VAL A 751 77.74 -25.42 -37.24
C VAL A 751 79.20 -24.94 -37.27
N GLU A 752 80.06 -25.50 -36.43
CA GLU A 752 81.50 -25.18 -36.37
C GLU A 752 82.34 -26.30 -37.03
N LEU A 753 83.46 -25.94 -37.66
CA LEU A 753 84.35 -26.91 -38.32
C LEU A 753 85.69 -27.06 -37.56
N TYR A 754 86.22 -28.28 -37.44
CA TYR A 754 87.52 -28.52 -36.80
C TYR A 754 88.16 -29.86 -37.19
N PRO A 755 89.49 -30.01 -37.16
CA PRO A 755 90.48 -28.93 -37.02
C PRO A 755 90.52 -28.07 -38.28
N ASN A 756 90.95 -26.81 -38.13
CA ASN A 756 91.20 -25.89 -39.23
C ASN A 756 92.45 -25.07 -38.89
N PRO A 757 93.60 -25.29 -39.56
CA PRO A 757 93.79 -26.10 -40.78
C PRO A 757 93.68 -27.62 -40.56
N SER A 758 93.42 -28.38 -41.63
CA SER A 758 93.37 -29.86 -41.60
C SER A 758 94.22 -30.49 -42.72
N SER A 759 94.85 -31.63 -42.42
CA SER A 759 95.63 -32.44 -43.38
C SER A 759 94.90 -33.70 -43.86
N ASP A 760 93.85 -34.15 -43.16
CA ASP A 760 93.14 -35.40 -43.43
C ASP A 760 91.61 -35.20 -43.50
N LYS A 761 90.98 -34.82 -42.37
CA LYS A 761 89.52 -34.63 -42.26
C LYS A 761 89.14 -33.35 -41.54
N VAL A 762 88.01 -32.75 -41.92
CA VAL A 762 87.32 -31.71 -41.16
C VAL A 762 86.02 -32.27 -40.57
N TYR A 763 85.88 -32.19 -39.24
CA TYR A 763 84.69 -32.57 -38.47
C TYR A 763 83.76 -31.37 -38.26
N LEU A 764 82.49 -31.65 -38.01
CA LEU A 764 81.43 -30.63 -37.92
C LEU A 764 80.74 -30.75 -36.56
N ASN A 765 80.93 -29.76 -35.70
CA ASN A 765 80.24 -29.66 -34.41
C ASN A 765 78.90 -28.94 -34.58
N GLY A 766 77.87 -29.37 -33.85
CA GLY A 766 76.53 -28.77 -33.92
C GLY A 766 75.65 -29.27 -35.08
N LEU A 767 75.98 -30.40 -35.71
CA LEU A 767 75.14 -31.09 -36.68
C LEU A 767 74.42 -32.30 -36.07
N ASP A 768 73.10 -32.34 -36.22
CA ASP A 768 72.28 -33.52 -35.95
C ASP A 768 71.95 -34.24 -37.27
N GLY A 769 72.42 -35.48 -37.41
CA GLY A 769 72.11 -36.36 -38.54
C GLY A 769 73.02 -36.22 -39.77
N THR A 770 72.59 -36.82 -40.88
CA THR A 770 73.33 -36.84 -42.16
C THR A 770 72.99 -35.62 -42.99
N VAL A 771 74.01 -34.91 -43.48
CA VAL A 771 73.88 -33.72 -44.32
C VAL A 771 74.61 -33.90 -45.65
N ARG A 772 74.14 -33.21 -46.68
CA ARG A 772 74.86 -33.10 -47.97
C ARG A 772 75.88 -31.96 -47.88
N PHE A 773 77.07 -32.20 -48.41
CA PHE A 773 78.12 -31.19 -48.48
C PHE A 773 78.67 -30.99 -49.88
N ARG A 774 79.29 -29.82 -50.09
CA ARG A 774 80.13 -29.51 -51.25
C ARG A 774 81.40 -28.78 -50.79
N VAL A 775 82.55 -29.16 -51.33
CA VAL A 775 83.80 -28.41 -51.16
C VAL A 775 84.06 -27.60 -52.43
N LEU A 776 84.30 -26.30 -52.27
CA LEU A 776 84.49 -25.33 -53.34
C LEU A 776 85.89 -24.72 -53.24
N ASN A 777 86.52 -24.42 -54.38
CA ASN A 777 87.70 -23.56 -54.41
C ASN A 777 87.32 -22.07 -54.28
N GLU A 778 88.32 -21.18 -54.25
CA GLU A 778 88.12 -19.72 -54.13
C GLU A 778 87.31 -19.10 -55.28
N MET A 779 87.26 -19.76 -56.45
CA MET A 779 86.44 -19.33 -57.60
C MET A 779 85.01 -19.91 -57.55
N GLY A 780 84.63 -20.58 -56.48
CA GLY A 780 83.31 -21.22 -56.33
C GLY A 780 83.12 -22.50 -57.15
N LYS A 781 84.19 -23.06 -57.75
CA LYS A 781 84.13 -24.33 -58.47
C LYS A 781 84.05 -25.49 -57.48
N THR A 782 83.03 -26.34 -57.62
CA THR A 782 82.89 -27.57 -56.85
C THR A 782 84.03 -28.55 -57.16
N LEU A 783 84.75 -28.95 -56.12
CA LEU A 783 85.83 -29.93 -56.18
C LEU A 783 85.39 -31.30 -55.66
N MET A 784 84.48 -31.33 -54.68
CA MET A 784 83.97 -32.54 -54.07
C MET A 784 82.53 -32.33 -53.60
N THR A 785 81.71 -33.38 -53.65
CA THR A 785 80.39 -33.43 -53.01
C THR A 785 80.23 -34.77 -52.30
N GLY A 786 79.30 -34.84 -51.34
CA GLY A 786 78.98 -36.08 -50.65
C GLY A 786 77.95 -35.89 -49.55
N GLU A 787 77.79 -36.93 -48.73
CA GLU A 787 76.99 -36.91 -47.51
C GLU A 787 77.89 -37.22 -46.31
N THR A 788 77.65 -36.58 -45.17
CA THR A 788 78.43 -36.79 -43.94
C THR A 788 77.58 -36.56 -42.68
N THR A 789 78.07 -37.01 -41.53
CA THR A 789 77.57 -36.64 -40.21
C THR A 789 78.65 -35.87 -39.45
N GLY A 790 78.28 -35.18 -38.37
CA GLY A 790 79.24 -34.42 -37.56
C GLY A 790 80.46 -35.24 -37.11
N ALA A 791 80.23 -36.49 -36.69
CA ALA A 791 81.27 -37.41 -36.23
C ALA A 791 82.06 -38.07 -37.37
N ALA A 792 81.47 -38.27 -38.56
CA ALA A 792 82.16 -38.91 -39.68
C ALA A 792 83.18 -37.97 -40.36
N GLY A 793 82.86 -36.66 -40.38
CA GLY A 793 83.67 -35.61 -40.99
C GLY A 793 83.75 -35.70 -42.52
N VAL A 794 84.43 -34.74 -43.14
CA VAL A 794 84.70 -34.69 -44.58
C VAL A 794 86.19 -34.91 -44.80
N SER A 795 86.57 -35.93 -45.56
CA SER A 795 87.96 -36.14 -45.95
C SER A 795 88.40 -35.15 -47.02
N VAL A 796 89.52 -34.49 -46.76
CA VAL A 796 90.11 -33.42 -47.56
C VAL A 796 91.53 -33.78 -48.04
N GLN A 797 91.99 -34.99 -47.75
CA GLN A 797 93.34 -35.46 -48.08
C GLN A 797 93.67 -35.37 -49.58
N ALA A 798 92.68 -35.63 -50.43
CA ALA A 798 92.80 -35.61 -51.89
C ALA A 798 92.86 -34.19 -52.50
N LEU A 799 92.61 -33.15 -51.70
CA LEU A 799 92.69 -31.75 -52.16
C LEU A 799 94.14 -31.26 -52.04
N PRO A 800 94.66 -30.42 -52.96
CA PRO A 800 95.94 -29.73 -52.79
C PRO A 800 95.95 -28.78 -51.57
N ALA A 801 97.14 -28.34 -51.12
CA ALA A 801 97.25 -27.35 -50.06
C ALA A 801 96.63 -26.01 -50.51
N GLY A 802 95.76 -25.41 -49.70
CA GLY A 802 95.03 -24.21 -50.08
C GLY A 802 93.78 -23.92 -49.23
N MET A 803 93.08 -22.84 -49.57
CA MET A 803 91.82 -22.42 -48.92
C MET A 803 90.60 -22.95 -49.65
N TYR A 804 89.62 -23.41 -48.88
CA TYR A 804 88.39 -24.03 -49.39
C TYR A 804 87.15 -23.54 -48.63
N LEU A 805 86.01 -23.60 -49.30
CA LEU A 805 84.69 -23.42 -48.68
C LEU A 805 83.98 -24.77 -48.61
N LEU A 806 83.53 -25.14 -47.41
CA LEU A 806 82.65 -26.27 -47.16
C LEU A 806 81.22 -25.76 -47.01
N GLU A 807 80.39 -26.11 -47.97
CA GLU A 807 78.97 -25.82 -47.99
C GLU A 807 78.18 -27.02 -47.48
N LEU A 808 77.22 -26.78 -46.59
CA LEU A 808 76.34 -27.77 -45.98
C LEU A 808 74.89 -27.43 -46.28
N VAL A 809 74.11 -28.44 -46.66
CA VAL A 809 72.66 -28.33 -46.84
C VAL A 809 71.98 -29.11 -45.71
N THR A 810 71.33 -28.38 -44.80
CA THR A 810 70.58 -28.90 -43.65
C THR A 810 69.07 -28.71 -43.87
N GLU A 811 68.23 -29.31 -43.03
CA GLU A 811 66.78 -29.00 -43.02
C GLU A 811 66.50 -27.51 -42.72
N GLY A 812 67.39 -26.85 -41.97
CA GLY A 812 67.32 -25.43 -41.63
C GLY A 812 67.87 -24.47 -42.71
N GLY A 813 68.34 -24.99 -43.85
CA GLY A 813 68.89 -24.21 -44.96
C GLY A 813 70.38 -24.48 -45.24
N ARG A 814 70.98 -23.59 -46.04
CA ARG A 814 72.38 -23.69 -46.51
C ARG A 814 73.31 -22.90 -45.58
N THR A 815 74.37 -23.56 -45.10
CA THR A 815 75.44 -22.94 -44.29
C THR A 815 76.78 -23.12 -45.01
N VAL A 816 77.66 -22.12 -44.96
CA VAL A 816 78.98 -22.17 -45.60
C VAL A 816 80.06 -21.87 -44.56
N GLN A 817 81.10 -22.71 -44.55
CA GLN A 817 82.22 -22.65 -43.61
C GLN A 817 83.54 -22.65 -44.37
N ARG A 818 84.56 -21.91 -43.92
CA ARG A 818 85.85 -21.79 -44.62
C ARG A 818 86.96 -22.54 -43.91
N PHE A 819 87.70 -23.38 -44.61
CA PHE A 819 88.82 -24.14 -44.04
C PHE A 819 90.09 -24.10 -44.89
N ALA A 820 91.24 -24.29 -44.24
CA ALA A 820 92.55 -24.41 -44.86
C ALA A 820 92.97 -25.89 -44.89
N ARG A 821 93.42 -26.38 -46.04
CA ARG A 821 94.09 -27.67 -46.18
C ARG A 821 95.59 -27.46 -46.17
N GLN A 822 96.31 -28.18 -45.32
CA GLN A 822 97.78 -28.23 -45.28
C GLN A 822 98.32 -29.43 -46.05
#